data_AF-A0A9W8Q9I1-F1
#
_entry.id   AF-A0A9W8Q9I1-F1
#
_cell.length_a   1.000
_cell.length_b   1.000
_cell.length_c   1.000
_cell.angle_alpha   90.00
_cell.angle_beta   90.00
_cell.angle_gamma   90.00
#
_symmetry.space_group_name_H-M   'P 1'
#
loop_
_entity.id
_entity.type
_entity.pdbx_description
1 polymer ?
#
loop_
_entity_poly.entity_id
_entity_poly.type
_entity_poly.pdbx_seq_one_letter_code
_entity_poly.pdbx_strand_id
1 'polypeptide(L)'
;MVCDTDKVRYYEAHPDEFAAFFDNEFPGIIPQILSAEDVTQQFLAHQKIPLKSVKCGQLGYKDCAVLLGDSSHSMTPFHAMGMITGLEDVRIFFQEFRDRAELGDPSKPFCTPGTVEAYSRHRLPDVHAMVDMAMEHYYELRVGVRSTAARTKKVADAFLSRWVPSLDWTTLYARIQFGHERFTVVREKEAMQKKITQRVLTGAGGLLATMAFVSVMKFAEVVYNDYCWRTLGTASPVDTIAMLLRRLCHVKVLLAKAWQKTSISVDSFINIRWVIQRPTTMPFILLRYLSDLHHFFPPVMAILQSRSGGPAMSKYLGNNVPAAPSTADTELLPLQSGIAQPVPLSLVRRKSSIDDRTGVAISLSQGPDSPPSTPTVGAGDEVQPERGIQVSKTRGVLVIVTLAGISFLNTMGSGILIAALPRIAREVNLPPALVLWPAAVFALSAGCLLLIFGAAADAIGAKPVWIVGSYLFVIFTIALGFAKTGLQVIMFRMLLGVAISMCLPTAVSLITNTFPKGPWRNVAFAMNGMGQPLGYAIGLVLGGIFTDTIGWRWAYYMMAIINFVLATVSIWSLPSVTPISDKKWTRRLTEDIDWLGAVIMSVALGLLLYVLATLTTSYKTIRQPQSIALLVVSLILLAAFPVWMDYQTKHGRPALIPNSLWRKASFTSICVSVFFCWASLNGIEYFTTLYFQEVQGLSALQSSIRFLPHIVMGICVNALTAYLISRVKVHTLAVVSALITMVAPPLMATVTIGENYWLAPFWAMFLSPVNPDVLFTLSNLVISDAFPSDTQSLAGGVFSEVAQFGNSVGLAVTAAIAASVTEHSPVRDPKAALMEGYRAAFWTIFASTVAVLVTSFFGLRKGGYVGKKND
;
A
#
# COMPACT_ATOMS: atom_id res chain seq x y z
N MET A 1 -5.01 31.75 30.82
CA MET A 1 -3.65 31.31 30.43
C MET A 1 -2.71 31.82 31.50
N VAL A 2 -1.81 30.96 32.02
CA VAL A 2 -0.70 31.41 32.86
C VAL A 2 0.37 31.87 31.86
N CYS A 3 0.47 33.18 31.66
CA CYS A 3 1.74 33.74 31.23
C CYS A 3 2.73 33.26 32.30
N ASP A 4 3.80 32.55 31.92
CA ASP A 4 4.83 32.14 32.87
C ASP A 4 5.48 33.44 33.36
N THR A 5 4.88 34.02 34.39
CA THR A 5 5.18 35.37 34.88
C THR A 5 6.62 35.44 35.33
N ASP A 6 7.18 34.30 35.75
CA ASP A 6 8.57 34.18 36.17
C ASP A 6 9.51 34.26 34.96
N LYS A 7 9.17 33.61 33.84
CA LYS A 7 9.92 33.77 32.58
C LYS A 7 9.81 35.17 31.99
N VAL A 8 8.63 35.78 32.02
CA VAL A 8 8.46 37.16 31.53
C VAL A 8 9.29 38.11 32.39
N ARG A 9 9.21 37.99 33.72
CA ARG A 9 10.05 38.79 34.63
C ARG A 9 11.54 38.53 34.44
N TYR A 10 11.93 37.28 34.17
CA TYR A 10 13.32 36.92 33.90
C TYR A 10 13.86 37.66 32.67
N TYR A 11 13.14 37.64 31.54
CA TYR A 11 13.59 38.30 30.32
C TYR A 11 13.37 39.83 30.33
N GLU A 12 12.46 40.35 31.16
CA GLU A 12 12.39 41.79 31.45
C GLU A 12 13.62 42.27 32.23
N ALA A 13 14.19 41.41 33.10
CA ALA A 13 15.43 41.69 33.82
C ALA A 13 16.69 41.40 32.99
N HIS A 14 16.62 40.50 31.99
CA HIS A 14 17.73 40.08 31.13
C HIS A 14 17.35 40.20 29.65
N PRO A 15 17.18 41.43 29.12
CA PRO A 15 16.72 41.65 27.75
C PRO A 15 17.69 41.12 26.69
N ASP A 16 18.97 41.07 27.00
CA ASP A 16 20.03 40.61 26.10
C ASP A 16 19.90 39.12 25.74
N GLU A 17 19.28 38.33 26.62
CA GLU A 17 19.03 36.90 26.40
C GLU A 17 17.72 36.62 25.65
N PHE A 18 16.83 37.60 25.55
CA PHE A 18 15.49 37.42 24.99
C PHE A 18 15.52 37.09 23.49
N ALA A 19 16.37 37.78 22.71
CA ALA A 19 16.48 37.51 21.28
C ALA A 19 16.94 36.07 20.98
N ALA A 20 17.87 35.55 21.77
CA ALA A 20 18.36 34.18 21.65
C ALA A 20 17.30 33.15 22.05
N PHE A 21 16.57 33.41 23.14
CA PHE A 21 15.41 32.62 23.53
C PHE A 21 14.34 32.61 22.44
N PHE A 22 14.01 33.78 21.89
CA PHE A 22 12.99 33.96 20.89
C PHE A 22 13.34 33.25 19.59
N ASP A 23 14.59 33.31 19.13
CA ASP A 23 15.04 32.59 17.94
C ASP A 23 15.06 31.06 18.14
N ASN A 24 15.38 30.58 19.34
CA ASN A 24 15.34 29.15 19.64
C ASN A 24 13.89 28.60 19.63
N GLU A 25 12.94 29.35 20.18
CA GLU A 25 11.53 28.95 20.20
C GLU A 25 10.85 29.19 18.83
N PHE A 26 11.17 30.29 18.15
CA PHE A 26 10.60 30.75 16.89
C PHE A 26 11.65 30.97 15.77
N PRO A 27 12.39 29.92 15.37
CA PRO A 27 13.41 29.98 14.34
C PRO A 27 12.84 30.47 13.00
N GLY A 28 13.59 31.36 12.35
CA GLY A 28 13.23 31.94 11.05
C GLY A 28 12.47 33.27 11.15
N ILE A 29 12.19 33.79 12.35
CA ILE A 29 11.73 35.17 12.53
C ILE A 29 12.92 36.13 12.58
N ILE A 30 13.98 35.77 13.31
CA ILE A 30 15.25 36.51 13.30
C ILE A 30 16.21 35.78 12.35
N PRO A 31 16.91 36.48 11.42
CA PRO A 31 16.75 37.87 11.02
C PRO A 31 15.75 38.07 9.87
N GLN A 32 15.03 37.02 9.44
CA GLN A 32 14.29 37.04 8.16
C GLN A 32 13.07 37.98 8.15
N ILE A 33 12.49 38.28 9.31
CA ILE A 33 11.27 39.10 9.47
C ILE A 33 11.53 40.31 10.36
N LEU A 34 12.23 40.14 11.49
CA LEU A 34 12.59 41.21 12.42
C LEU A 34 14.06 41.08 12.83
N SER A 35 14.71 42.21 13.13
CA SER A 35 16.04 42.18 13.73
C SER A 35 15.97 41.74 15.20
N ALA A 36 17.07 41.19 15.71
CA ALA A 36 17.17 40.81 17.12
C ALA A 36 16.88 41.99 18.07
N GLU A 37 17.30 43.19 17.67
CA GLU A 37 17.11 44.42 18.44
C GLU A 37 15.64 44.86 18.44
N ASP A 38 14.96 44.81 17.28
CA ASP A 38 13.53 45.14 17.19
C ASP A 38 12.66 44.21 18.02
N VAL A 39 12.98 42.92 18.05
CA VAL A 39 12.23 41.91 18.83
C VAL A 39 12.35 42.18 20.33
N THR A 40 13.57 42.46 20.81
CA THR A 40 13.81 42.80 22.22
C THR A 40 13.17 44.14 22.58
N GLN A 41 13.28 45.15 21.72
CA GLN A 41 12.67 46.46 21.96
C GLN A 41 11.14 46.37 22.01
N GLN A 42 10.52 45.64 21.10
CA GLN A 42 9.07 45.40 21.12
C GLN A 42 8.64 44.64 22.37
N PHE A 43 9.41 43.64 22.79
CA PHE A 43 9.13 42.93 24.04
C PHE A 43 9.16 43.88 25.23
N LEU A 44 10.15 44.76 25.35
CA LEU A 44 10.23 45.71 26.47
C LEU A 44 9.15 46.80 26.41
N ALA A 45 8.84 47.31 25.22
CA ALA A 45 7.91 48.43 25.03
C ALA A 45 6.44 48.08 25.31
N HIS A 46 6.05 46.81 25.14
CA HIS A 46 4.65 46.40 25.28
C HIS A 46 4.34 45.80 26.66
N GLN A 47 3.17 46.16 27.20
CA GLN A 47 2.65 45.60 28.44
C GLN A 47 2.19 44.15 28.21
N LYS A 48 2.73 43.21 28.99
CA LYS A 48 2.41 41.78 28.87
C LYS A 48 1.20 41.46 29.75
N ILE A 49 0.01 41.46 29.15
CA ILE A 49 -1.22 41.09 29.85
C ILE A 49 -1.45 39.59 29.69
N PRO A 50 -1.69 38.82 30.77
CA PRO A 50 -2.02 37.42 30.64
C PRO A 50 -3.39 37.29 29.96
N LEU A 51 -3.42 36.63 28.81
CA LEU A 51 -4.66 36.27 28.16
C LEU A 51 -5.40 35.25 29.05
N LYS A 52 -6.61 35.57 29.51
CA LYS A 52 -7.43 34.67 30.31
C LYS A 52 -8.77 34.47 29.64
N SER A 53 -9.09 33.22 29.31
CA SER A 53 -10.44 32.81 28.95
C SER A 53 -11.18 32.45 30.23
N VAL A 54 -12.38 33.01 30.39
CA VAL A 54 -13.27 32.74 31.53
C VAL A 54 -14.50 32.03 31.00
N LYS A 55 -14.88 30.91 31.64
CA LYS A 55 -16.13 30.23 31.33
C LYS A 55 -17.26 30.91 32.09
N CYS A 56 -18.24 31.46 31.36
CA CYS A 56 -19.40 32.10 31.95
C CYS A 56 -20.33 31.07 32.60
N GLY A 57 -21.03 31.44 33.67
CA GLY A 57 -22.03 30.57 34.34
C GLY A 57 -23.45 30.73 33.79
N GLN A 58 -23.72 31.81 33.06
CA GLN A 58 -25.03 32.11 32.47
C GLN A 58 -24.85 33.02 31.25
N LEU A 59 -25.72 32.89 30.25
CA LEU A 59 -25.68 33.69 29.00
C LEU A 59 -26.81 34.73 28.93
N GLY A 60 -27.49 34.97 30.04
CA GLY A 60 -28.58 35.94 30.11
C GLY A 60 -28.97 36.24 31.56
N TYR A 61 -29.83 37.23 31.73
CA TYR A 61 -30.33 37.65 33.04
C TYR A 61 -31.86 37.67 33.01
N LYS A 62 -32.47 36.68 33.68
CA LYS A 62 -33.92 36.41 33.60
C LYS A 62 -34.37 36.39 32.12
N ASP A 63 -35.61 36.74 31.82
CA ASP A 63 -36.10 36.90 30.44
C ASP A 63 -35.96 38.33 29.91
N CYS A 64 -35.11 39.14 30.55
CA CYS A 64 -34.93 40.56 30.22
C CYS A 64 -33.73 40.83 29.30
N ALA A 65 -32.68 40.01 29.40
CA ALA A 65 -31.45 40.20 28.62
C ALA A 65 -30.79 38.86 28.27
N VAL A 66 -30.32 38.74 27.04
CA VAL A 66 -29.53 37.61 26.54
C VAL A 66 -28.25 38.13 25.88
N LEU A 67 -27.13 37.48 26.15
CA LEU A 67 -25.84 37.76 25.53
C LEU A 67 -25.72 36.91 24.27
N LEU A 68 -25.60 37.57 23.12
CA LEU A 68 -25.47 36.94 21.80
C LEU A 68 -24.37 37.64 20.99
N GLY A 69 -23.72 36.89 20.10
CA GLY A 69 -22.79 37.43 19.09
C GLY A 69 -21.31 37.26 19.42
N ASP A 70 -20.44 37.72 18.52
CA ASP A 70 -18.98 37.52 18.62
C ASP A 70 -18.40 38.15 19.90
N SER A 71 -18.86 39.36 20.25
CA SER A 71 -18.39 40.10 21.42
C SER A 71 -18.68 39.38 22.74
N SER A 72 -19.74 38.57 22.83
CA SER A 72 -20.04 37.76 24.02
C SER A 72 -19.19 36.50 24.14
N HIS A 73 -18.48 36.10 23.07
CA HIS A 73 -17.64 34.91 23.03
C HIS A 73 -16.17 35.21 22.69
N SER A 74 -15.69 36.39 23.10
CA SER A 74 -14.31 36.81 22.92
C SER A 74 -13.33 35.83 23.61
N MET A 75 -12.59 35.05 22.82
CA MET A 75 -11.60 34.10 23.31
C MET A 75 -10.29 34.15 22.53
N THR A 76 -9.21 33.82 23.22
CA THR A 76 -7.83 33.91 22.74
C THR A 76 -7.29 32.52 22.40
N PRO A 77 -6.43 32.32 21.38
CA PRO A 77 -6.44 32.84 20.02
C PRO A 77 -6.61 31.70 18.98
N PHE A 78 -7.62 31.73 18.10
CA PHE A 78 -7.49 31.59 16.62
C PHE A 78 -8.83 31.59 15.86
N HIS A 79 -8.74 32.05 14.61
CA HIS A 79 -9.71 32.14 13.50
C HIS A 79 -11.21 31.94 13.78
N ALA A 80 -11.93 33.06 13.85
CA ALA A 80 -13.40 33.15 13.73
C ALA A 80 -14.23 32.28 14.68
N MET A 81 -13.66 31.59 15.68
CA MET A 81 -14.43 30.73 16.59
C MET A 81 -15.46 31.54 17.41
N GLY A 82 -15.09 32.72 17.92
CA GLY A 82 -16.02 33.64 18.59
C GLY A 82 -17.18 34.04 17.67
N MET A 83 -16.86 34.39 16.42
CA MET A 83 -17.85 34.76 15.41
C MET A 83 -18.78 33.60 15.03
N ILE A 84 -18.23 32.39 14.81
CA ILE A 84 -18.99 31.18 14.49
C ILE A 84 -19.95 30.86 15.65
N THR A 85 -19.47 30.93 16.88
CA THR A 85 -20.34 30.72 18.06
C THR A 85 -21.36 31.81 18.22
N GLY A 86 -21.00 33.07 18.01
CA GLY A 86 -21.96 34.18 18.03
C GLY A 86 -23.07 34.01 17.00
N LEU A 87 -22.74 33.58 15.78
CA LEU A 87 -23.72 33.28 14.73
C LEU A 87 -24.58 32.05 15.07
N GLU A 88 -23.97 31.03 15.68
CA GLU A 88 -24.70 29.84 16.13
C GLU A 88 -25.64 30.15 17.29
N ASP A 89 -25.23 30.99 18.24
CA ASP A 89 -26.04 31.47 19.36
C ASP A 89 -27.29 32.21 18.88
N VAL A 90 -27.11 33.13 17.92
CA VAL A 90 -28.23 33.79 17.24
C VAL A 90 -29.12 32.75 16.57
N ARG A 91 -28.55 31.82 15.78
CA ARG A 91 -29.34 30.80 15.10
C ARG A 91 -30.16 29.94 16.08
N ILE A 92 -29.53 29.35 17.09
CA ILE A 92 -30.16 28.46 18.06
C ILE A 92 -31.23 29.22 18.85
N PHE A 93 -30.91 30.41 19.36
CA PHE A 93 -31.87 31.20 20.12
C PHE A 93 -33.12 31.52 19.30
N PHE A 94 -32.95 32.02 18.07
CA PHE A 94 -34.07 32.40 17.21
C PHE A 94 -34.79 31.23 16.54
N GLN A 95 -34.16 30.06 16.38
CA GLN A 95 -34.78 28.89 15.75
C GLN A 95 -35.44 27.93 16.72
N GLU A 96 -34.88 27.75 17.91
CA GLU A 96 -35.27 26.69 18.85
C GLU A 96 -35.93 27.22 20.13
N PHE A 97 -35.61 28.46 20.54
CA PHE A 97 -36.09 29.02 21.81
C PHE A 97 -37.06 30.20 21.63
N ARG A 98 -36.98 30.93 20.51
CA ARG A 98 -37.95 31.97 20.17
C ARG A 98 -39.08 31.40 19.33
N ASP A 99 -40.33 31.68 19.72
CA ASP A 99 -41.51 31.31 18.94
C ASP A 99 -41.54 32.03 17.59
N ARG A 100 -41.46 31.27 16.49
CA ARG A 100 -41.46 31.80 15.11
C ARG A 100 -42.76 32.52 14.73
N ALA A 101 -43.85 32.28 15.45
CA ALA A 101 -45.19 32.75 15.10
C ALA A 101 -45.47 34.22 15.48
N GLU A 102 -44.64 34.87 16.31
CA GLU A 102 -45.03 36.11 17.01
C GLU A 102 -44.14 37.33 16.70
N LEU A 103 -43.40 37.30 15.59
CA LEU A 103 -42.45 38.37 15.20
C LEU A 103 -43.09 39.74 14.86
N GLY A 104 -44.43 39.84 14.81
CA GLY A 104 -45.15 41.02 14.35
C GLY A 104 -46.17 41.63 15.32
N ASP A 105 -46.35 41.06 16.52
CA ASP A 105 -47.33 41.54 17.50
C ASP A 105 -46.63 42.31 18.64
N PRO A 106 -46.67 43.66 18.67
CA PRO A 106 -46.05 44.46 19.71
C PRO A 106 -46.73 44.34 21.09
N SER A 107 -47.87 43.63 21.19
CA SER A 107 -48.60 43.45 22.46
C SER A 107 -48.12 42.28 23.33
N LYS A 108 -47.21 41.44 22.81
CA LYS A 108 -46.69 40.26 23.51
C LYS A 108 -45.21 40.41 23.91
N PRO A 109 -44.79 39.80 25.03
CA PRO A 109 -43.40 39.82 25.46
C PRO A 109 -42.49 39.12 24.45
N PHE A 110 -41.29 39.68 24.22
CA PHE A 110 -40.33 39.18 23.23
C PHE A 110 -39.89 37.72 23.45
N CYS A 111 -39.95 37.24 24.70
CA CYS A 111 -39.71 35.86 25.10
C CYS A 111 -40.73 35.47 26.19
N THR A 112 -41.12 34.20 26.23
CA THR A 112 -41.93 33.68 27.34
C THR A 112 -41.07 33.57 28.61
N PRO A 113 -41.67 33.65 29.80
CA PRO A 113 -40.91 33.48 31.04
C PRO A 113 -40.21 32.12 31.10
N GLY A 114 -38.90 32.11 31.37
CA GLY A 114 -38.04 30.93 31.43
C GLY A 114 -37.30 30.60 30.12
N THR A 115 -37.57 31.27 29.00
CA THR A 115 -36.91 31.01 27.71
C THR A 115 -35.41 31.25 27.77
N VAL A 116 -34.97 32.35 28.38
CA VAL A 116 -33.54 32.73 28.41
C VAL A 116 -32.76 31.82 29.36
N GLU A 117 -33.41 31.34 30.43
CA GLU A 117 -32.83 30.37 31.34
C GLU A 117 -32.70 28.99 30.68
N ALA A 118 -33.71 28.56 29.93
CA ALA A 118 -33.68 27.32 29.16
C ALA A 118 -32.60 27.37 28.06
N TYR A 119 -32.48 28.48 27.34
CA TYR A 119 -31.41 28.73 26.38
C TYR A 119 -30.03 28.66 27.04
N SER A 120 -29.85 29.37 28.17
CA SER A 120 -28.60 29.37 28.92
C SER A 120 -28.23 27.95 29.33
N ARG A 121 -29.17 27.17 29.90
CA ARG A 121 -28.92 25.77 30.28
C ARG A 121 -28.57 24.87 29.10
N HIS A 122 -29.22 25.06 27.96
CA HIS A 122 -28.95 24.29 26.76
C HIS A 122 -27.57 24.61 26.14
N ARG A 123 -27.19 25.88 26.13
CA ARG A 123 -26.06 26.39 25.36
C ARG A 123 -24.74 26.46 26.13
N LEU A 124 -24.79 26.61 27.45
CA LEU A 124 -23.59 26.72 28.31
C LEU A 124 -22.56 25.60 28.10
N PRO A 125 -22.96 24.31 27.99
CA PRO A 125 -22.01 23.22 27.76
C PRO A 125 -21.25 23.35 26.44
N ASP A 126 -21.89 23.85 25.37
CA ASP A 126 -21.28 24.03 24.06
C ASP A 126 -20.29 25.20 24.06
N VAL A 127 -20.63 26.31 24.73
CA VAL A 127 -19.73 27.46 24.91
C VAL A 127 -18.49 27.05 25.71
N HIS A 128 -18.67 26.22 26.76
CA HIS A 128 -17.55 25.70 27.54
C HIS A 128 -16.67 24.74 26.73
N ALA A 129 -17.29 23.86 25.94
CA ALA A 129 -16.58 22.95 25.05
C ALA A 129 -15.76 23.71 24.00
N MET A 130 -16.30 24.82 23.47
CA MET A 130 -15.54 25.65 22.53
C MET A 130 -14.34 26.34 23.18
N VAL A 131 -14.50 26.89 24.39
CA VAL A 131 -13.37 27.49 25.13
C VAL A 131 -12.26 26.47 25.35
N ASP A 132 -12.60 25.21 25.66
CA ASP A 132 -11.63 24.13 25.79
C ASP A 132 -10.96 23.79 24.45
N MET A 133 -11.74 23.63 23.37
CA MET A 133 -11.21 23.31 22.04
C MET A 133 -10.30 24.42 21.50
N ALA A 134 -10.64 25.69 21.73
CA ALA A 134 -9.79 26.83 21.37
C ALA A 134 -8.44 26.80 22.10
N MET A 135 -8.46 26.42 23.38
CA MET A 135 -7.24 26.24 24.18
C MET A 135 -6.41 25.03 23.73
N GLU A 136 -7.03 23.91 23.40
CA GLU A 136 -6.34 22.71 22.90
C GLU A 136 -5.67 22.96 21.55
N HIS A 137 -6.39 23.62 20.64
CA HIS A 137 -5.88 24.04 19.34
C HIS A 137 -4.70 25.03 19.50
N TYR A 138 -4.83 25.94 20.47
CA TYR A 138 -3.77 26.61 21.22
C TYR A 138 -2.43 25.85 21.25
N TYR A 139 -2.45 24.84 22.12
CA TYR A 139 -1.31 24.00 22.43
C TYR A 139 -0.84 23.17 21.22
N GLU A 140 -1.77 22.69 20.39
CA GLU A 140 -1.44 21.93 19.19
C GLU A 140 -0.63 22.77 18.18
N LEU A 141 -1.00 24.04 17.97
CA LEU A 141 -0.25 24.94 17.09
C LEU A 141 1.11 25.29 17.65
N ARG A 142 1.20 25.55 18.96
CA ARG A 142 2.44 25.93 19.63
C ARG A 142 3.47 24.79 19.67
N VAL A 143 3.06 23.59 20.07
CA VAL A 143 3.98 22.48 20.39
C VAL A 143 3.79 21.30 19.43
N GLY A 144 2.57 21.07 18.96
CA GLY A 144 2.22 19.92 18.13
C GLY A 144 2.74 20.01 16.69
N VAL A 145 2.83 21.19 16.07
CA VAL A 145 3.18 21.31 14.63
C VAL A 145 4.59 20.82 14.30
N ARG A 146 5.51 20.81 15.27
CA ARG A 146 6.86 20.25 15.11
C ARG A 146 6.93 18.75 15.43
N SER A 147 5.97 18.21 16.18
CA SER A 147 5.93 16.79 16.50
C SER A 147 5.63 15.97 15.25
N THR A 148 6.53 15.03 14.94
CA THR A 148 6.32 14.06 13.85
C THR A 148 5.01 13.31 14.05
N ALA A 149 4.69 12.91 15.28
CA ALA A 149 3.44 12.21 15.60
C ALA A 149 2.19 13.04 15.26
N ALA A 150 2.20 14.35 15.54
CA ALA A 150 1.08 15.23 15.21
C ALA A 150 0.97 15.48 13.70
N ARG A 151 2.09 15.57 12.97
CA ARG A 151 2.08 15.66 11.50
C ARG A 151 1.53 14.39 10.87
N THR A 152 2.00 13.21 11.30
CA THR A 152 1.52 11.93 10.78
C THR A 152 0.04 11.73 11.11
N LYS A 153 -0.39 12.14 12.30
CA LYS A 153 -1.81 12.14 12.68
C LYS A 153 -2.63 13.06 11.78
N LYS A 154 -2.21 14.31 11.55
CA LYS A 154 -2.93 15.23 10.63
C LYS A 154 -3.02 14.69 9.21
N VAL A 155 -1.94 14.07 8.71
CA VAL A 155 -1.94 13.42 7.40
C VAL A 155 -2.92 12.23 7.38
N ALA A 156 -2.94 11.41 8.44
CA ALA A 156 -3.86 10.28 8.57
C ALA A 156 -5.32 10.74 8.69
N ASP A 157 -5.62 11.77 9.50
CA ASP A 157 -6.97 12.31 9.67
C ASP A 157 -7.46 12.99 8.39
N ALA A 158 -6.59 13.73 7.68
CA ALA A 158 -6.92 14.31 6.38
C ALA A 158 -7.12 13.22 5.31
N PHE A 159 -6.35 12.14 5.37
CA PHE A 159 -6.52 10.97 4.51
C PHE A 159 -7.86 10.28 4.80
N LEU A 160 -8.15 9.92 6.05
CA LEU A 160 -9.40 9.27 6.42
C LEU A 160 -10.61 10.15 6.10
N SER A 161 -10.53 11.46 6.37
CA SER A 161 -11.57 12.43 6.01
C SER A 161 -11.84 12.50 4.51
N ARG A 162 -10.79 12.41 3.69
CA ARG A 162 -10.90 12.50 2.22
C ARG A 162 -11.34 11.19 1.57
N TRP A 163 -11.00 10.05 2.17
CA TRP A 163 -11.10 8.73 1.52
C TRP A 163 -12.15 7.82 2.15
N VAL A 164 -12.61 8.11 3.36
CA VAL A 164 -13.64 7.35 4.09
C VAL A 164 -14.73 8.25 4.71
N PRO A 165 -15.36 9.17 3.94
CA PRO A 165 -16.39 10.06 4.47
C PRO A 165 -17.67 9.31 4.89
N SER A 166 -17.89 8.09 4.36
CA SER A 166 -19.05 7.25 4.67
C SER A 166 -19.11 6.75 6.13
N LEU A 167 -18.00 6.83 6.87
CA LEU A 167 -17.95 6.50 8.30
C LEU A 167 -18.13 7.74 9.19
N ASP A 168 -18.63 8.85 8.64
CA ASP A 168 -18.69 10.14 9.33
C ASP A 168 -17.31 10.53 9.89
N TRP A 169 -16.26 10.31 9.09
CA TRP A 169 -14.90 10.72 9.44
C TRP A 169 -14.61 12.07 8.79
N THR A 170 -14.55 13.13 9.58
CA THR A 170 -14.26 14.48 9.11
C THR A 170 -13.32 15.16 10.09
N THR A 171 -12.47 16.06 9.59
CA THR A 171 -11.53 16.81 10.43
C THR A 171 -12.27 17.75 11.38
N LEU A 172 -11.68 17.99 12.55
CA LEU A 172 -12.22 18.91 13.57
C LEU A 172 -12.57 20.28 12.97
N TYR A 173 -11.66 20.87 12.18
CA TYR A 173 -11.90 22.16 11.53
C TYR A 173 -13.07 22.13 10.55
N ALA A 174 -13.23 21.05 9.78
CA ALA A 174 -14.33 20.95 8.83
C ALA A 174 -15.68 20.86 9.55
N ARG A 175 -15.76 20.12 10.68
CA ARG A 175 -16.98 20.08 11.51
C ARG A 175 -17.30 21.44 12.12
N ILE A 176 -16.30 22.16 12.61
CA ILE A 176 -16.50 23.45 13.28
C ILE A 176 -16.85 24.57 12.29
N GLN A 177 -16.17 24.64 11.14
CA GLN A 177 -16.34 25.76 10.21
C GLN A 177 -17.51 25.57 9.23
N PHE A 178 -17.78 24.33 8.83
CA PHE A 178 -18.75 24.03 7.78
C PHE A 178 -19.89 23.11 8.26
N GLY A 179 -19.88 22.71 9.53
CA GLY A 179 -20.93 21.88 10.13
C GLY A 179 -21.98 22.70 10.88
N HIS A 180 -23.05 22.02 11.26
CA HIS A 180 -24.11 22.53 12.12
C HIS A 180 -24.28 21.68 13.40
N GLU A 181 -23.30 20.83 13.67
CA GLU A 181 -23.29 19.96 14.84
C GLU A 181 -22.94 20.76 16.10
N ARG A 182 -23.59 20.42 17.22
CA ARG A 182 -23.29 21.03 18.51
C ARG A 182 -21.84 20.77 18.92
N PHE A 183 -21.19 21.77 19.48
CA PHE A 183 -19.77 21.70 19.87
C PHE A 183 -19.46 20.59 20.88
N THR A 184 -20.38 20.27 21.78
CA THR A 184 -20.26 19.10 22.67
C THR A 184 -20.19 17.78 21.90
N VAL A 185 -21.02 17.60 20.88
CA VAL A 185 -21.04 16.40 20.02
C VAL A 185 -19.78 16.32 19.16
N VAL A 186 -19.33 17.45 18.61
CA VAL A 186 -18.09 17.52 17.83
C VAL A 186 -16.90 17.03 18.66
N ARG A 187 -16.83 17.45 19.94
CA ARG A 187 -15.78 17.03 20.88
C ARG A 187 -15.81 15.54 21.18
N GLU A 188 -16.99 14.95 21.34
CA GLU A 188 -17.13 13.49 21.57
C GLU A 188 -16.67 12.68 20.36
N LYS A 189 -17.07 13.09 19.15
CA LYS A 189 -16.66 12.43 17.90
C LYS A 189 -15.15 12.54 17.68
N GLU A 190 -14.56 13.70 17.95
CA GLU A 190 -13.12 13.88 17.85
C GLU A 190 -12.35 12.97 18.83
N ALA A 191 -12.82 12.87 20.07
CA ALA A 191 -12.22 11.98 21.06
C ALA A 191 -12.27 10.51 20.63
N MET A 192 -13.38 10.07 20.04
CA MET A 192 -13.54 8.73 19.48
C MET A 192 -12.57 8.49 18.32
N GLN A 193 -12.53 9.40 17.35
CA GLN A 193 -11.62 9.33 16.19
C GLN A 193 -10.16 9.27 16.64
N LYS A 194 -9.75 10.12 17.58
CA LYS A 194 -8.40 10.14 18.16
C LYS A 194 -8.03 8.79 18.78
N LYS A 195 -8.95 8.15 19.50
CA LYS A 195 -8.75 6.83 20.12
C LYS A 195 -8.59 5.72 19.08
N ILE A 196 -9.36 5.75 18.00
CA ILE A 196 -9.30 4.77 16.90
C ILE A 196 -7.98 4.92 16.14
N THR A 197 -7.64 6.14 15.70
CA THR A 197 -6.39 6.43 14.98
C THR A 197 -5.18 5.99 15.80
N GLN A 198 -5.17 6.30 17.10
CA GLN A 198 -4.07 5.91 17.98
C GLN A 198 -3.94 4.38 18.10
N ARG A 199 -5.04 3.64 18.21
CA ARG A 199 -5.04 2.16 18.27
C ARG A 199 -4.59 1.51 16.96
N VAL A 200 -4.96 2.06 15.82
CA VAL A 200 -4.55 1.54 14.50
C VAL A 200 -3.06 1.78 14.26
N LEU A 201 -2.56 2.98 14.56
CA LEU A 201 -1.13 3.30 14.43
C LEU A 201 -0.27 2.44 15.37
N THR A 202 -0.70 2.24 16.62
CA THR A 202 0.03 1.35 17.54
C THR A 202 -0.07 -0.11 17.17
N GLY A 203 -1.19 -0.58 16.62
CA GLY A 203 -1.36 -1.95 16.12
C GLY A 203 -0.53 -2.26 14.88
N ALA A 204 -0.59 -1.39 13.86
CA ALA A 204 0.21 -1.53 12.64
C ALA A 204 1.71 -1.37 12.92
N GLY A 205 2.08 -0.39 13.76
CA GLY A 205 3.45 -0.21 14.24
C GLY A 205 3.93 -1.41 15.05
N GLY A 206 3.07 -1.99 15.89
CA GLY A 206 3.37 -3.19 16.67
C GLY A 206 3.60 -4.42 15.80
N LEU A 207 2.81 -4.61 14.74
CA LEU A 207 2.92 -5.74 13.80
C LEU A 207 4.16 -5.62 12.91
N LEU A 208 4.45 -4.42 12.41
CA LEU A 208 5.69 -4.13 11.67
C LEU A 208 6.91 -4.22 12.58
N ALA A 209 6.82 -3.75 13.82
CA ALA A 209 7.91 -3.85 14.79
C ALA A 209 8.12 -5.30 15.24
N THR A 210 7.08 -6.13 15.38
CA THR A 210 7.25 -7.56 15.66
C THR A 210 7.81 -8.30 14.45
N MET A 211 7.37 -8.00 13.22
CA MET A 211 7.98 -8.57 12.02
C MET A 211 9.44 -8.15 11.87
N ALA A 212 9.76 -6.86 12.07
CA ALA A 212 11.12 -6.35 12.04
C ALA A 212 11.95 -6.91 13.19
N PHE A 213 11.39 -7.04 14.40
CA PHE A 213 12.07 -7.61 15.55
C PHE A 213 12.32 -9.10 15.37
N VAL A 214 11.35 -9.88 14.89
CA VAL A 214 11.53 -11.30 14.56
C VAL A 214 12.56 -11.44 13.43
N SER A 215 12.51 -10.57 12.42
CA SER A 215 13.49 -10.56 11.33
C SER A 215 14.89 -10.18 11.82
N VAL A 216 15.02 -9.18 12.68
CA VAL A 216 16.29 -8.72 13.28
C VAL A 216 16.82 -9.75 14.26
N MET A 217 15.96 -10.40 15.05
CA MET A 217 16.35 -11.47 15.98
C MET A 217 16.80 -12.71 15.21
N LYS A 218 16.10 -13.10 14.15
CA LYS A 218 16.50 -14.20 13.26
C LYS A 218 17.73 -13.86 12.43
N PHE A 219 17.86 -12.60 12.01
CA PHE A 219 19.06 -12.08 11.35
C PHE A 219 20.25 -12.05 12.30
N ALA A 220 20.06 -11.62 13.54
CA ALA A 220 21.07 -11.67 14.59
C ALA A 220 21.44 -13.11 14.94
N GLU A 221 20.49 -14.06 14.91
CA GLU A 221 20.73 -15.50 15.09
C GLU A 221 21.52 -16.09 13.92
N VAL A 222 21.26 -15.66 12.68
CA VAL A 222 22.04 -16.06 11.48
C VAL A 222 23.44 -15.46 11.52
N VAL A 223 23.58 -14.17 11.84
CA VAL A 223 24.88 -13.51 12.01
C VAL A 223 25.66 -14.14 13.18
N TYR A 224 24.98 -14.48 14.28
CA TYR A 224 25.56 -15.18 15.43
C TYR A 224 26.04 -16.58 15.05
N ASN A 225 25.24 -17.37 14.33
CA ASN A 225 25.64 -18.70 13.90
C ASN A 225 26.79 -18.68 12.90
N ASP A 226 26.83 -17.72 11.97
CA ASP A 226 27.92 -17.57 10.99
C ASP A 226 29.22 -17.06 11.65
N TYR A 227 29.10 -16.21 12.68
CA TYR A 227 30.24 -15.71 13.47
C TYR A 227 30.77 -16.75 14.48
N CYS A 228 29.88 -17.50 15.14
CA CYS A 228 30.25 -18.59 16.06
C CYS A 228 30.91 -19.75 15.34
N TRP A 229 30.48 -20.08 14.11
CA TRP A 229 31.14 -21.10 13.29
C TRP A 229 32.60 -20.72 12.97
N ARG A 230 32.91 -19.42 12.83
CA ARG A 230 34.23 -18.95 12.40
C ARG A 230 35.22 -18.67 13.52
N THR A 231 34.78 -18.39 14.75
CA THR A 231 35.68 -17.76 15.74
C THR A 231 35.94 -18.56 17.01
N LEU A 232 35.07 -19.51 17.37
CA LEU A 232 35.17 -20.20 18.67
C LEU A 232 34.99 -21.70 18.49
N GLY A 233 36.02 -22.34 17.94
CA GLY A 233 36.30 -23.73 18.31
C GLY A 233 36.53 -23.76 19.82
N THR A 234 35.64 -24.47 20.53
CA THR A 234 35.75 -24.80 21.96
C THR A 234 35.80 -23.61 22.94
N ALA A 235 34.64 -23.06 23.32
CA ALA A 235 34.51 -22.34 24.59
C ALA A 235 33.17 -22.67 25.25
N SER A 236 33.17 -22.79 26.59
CA SER A 236 32.02 -23.23 27.36
C SER A 236 30.83 -22.24 27.21
N PRO A 237 29.57 -22.74 27.20
CA PRO A 237 28.39 -21.88 27.08
C PRO A 237 28.29 -20.79 28.15
N VAL A 238 28.88 -21.02 29.33
CA VAL A 238 28.75 -20.16 30.52
C VAL A 238 29.60 -18.89 30.40
N ASP A 239 30.84 -19.02 29.93
CA ASP A 239 31.76 -17.88 29.78
C ASP A 239 31.31 -16.93 28.66
N THR A 240 30.68 -17.50 27.63
CA THR A 240 30.15 -16.77 26.48
C THR A 240 28.91 -15.96 26.85
N ILE A 241 28.01 -16.50 27.69
CA ILE A 241 26.84 -15.79 28.22
C ILE A 241 27.28 -14.64 29.15
N ALA A 242 28.29 -14.85 29.99
CA ALA A 242 28.84 -13.81 30.85
C ALA A 242 29.48 -12.65 30.06
N MET A 243 30.16 -12.96 28.94
CA MET A 243 30.76 -11.95 28.06
C MET A 243 29.69 -11.17 27.27
N LEU A 244 28.62 -11.85 26.81
CA LEU A 244 27.49 -11.22 26.12
C LEU A 244 26.68 -10.30 27.04
N LEU A 245 26.45 -10.69 28.30
CA LEU A 245 25.78 -9.83 29.29
C LEU A 245 26.60 -8.56 29.58
N ARG A 246 27.93 -8.64 29.61
CA ARG A 246 28.81 -7.47 29.77
C ARG A 246 28.78 -6.55 28.54
N ARG A 247 28.76 -7.08 27.33
CA ARG A 247 28.70 -6.27 26.09
C ARG A 247 27.31 -5.70 25.80
N LEU A 248 26.25 -6.42 26.14
CA LEU A 248 24.87 -5.90 26.09
C LEU A 248 24.65 -4.73 27.06
N CYS A 249 25.36 -4.69 28.20
CA CYS A 249 25.39 -3.52 29.07
C CYS A 249 26.04 -2.29 28.40
N HIS A 250 27.06 -2.47 27.57
CA HIS A 250 27.64 -1.36 26.78
C HIS A 250 26.74 -0.91 25.62
N VAL A 251 26.06 -1.84 24.96
CA VAL A 251 25.05 -1.51 23.94
C VAL A 251 23.84 -0.79 24.57
N LYS A 252 23.46 -1.14 25.80
CA LYS A 252 22.47 -0.37 26.59
C LYS A 252 22.92 1.07 26.82
N VAL A 253 24.20 1.33 27.12
CA VAL A 253 24.71 2.69 27.31
C VAL A 253 24.73 3.49 26.00
N LEU A 254 25.05 2.83 24.87
CA LEU A 254 25.03 3.43 23.54
C LEU A 254 23.60 3.68 23.02
N LEU A 255 22.68 2.74 23.23
CA LEU A 255 21.26 2.90 22.92
C LEU A 255 20.58 3.90 23.85
N ALA A 256 20.96 3.95 25.13
CA ALA A 256 20.50 4.99 26.05
C ALA A 256 21.00 6.38 25.61
N LYS A 257 22.26 6.51 25.17
CA LYS A 257 22.78 7.77 24.61
C LYS A 257 22.16 8.14 23.25
N ALA A 258 21.84 7.16 22.40
CA ALA A 258 21.15 7.38 21.13
C ALA A 258 19.67 7.74 21.34
N TRP A 259 19.02 7.17 22.35
CA TRP A 259 17.62 7.38 22.69
C TRP A 259 17.40 8.66 23.52
N GLN A 260 18.39 9.08 24.32
CA GLN A 260 18.41 10.37 25.02
C GLN A 260 18.51 11.56 24.04
N LYS A 261 18.91 11.32 22.78
CA LYS A 261 18.91 12.31 21.69
C LYS A 261 17.55 12.43 20.97
N THR A 262 16.61 11.52 21.23
CA THR A 262 15.23 11.56 20.71
C THR A 262 14.29 11.88 21.86
N SER A 263 14.02 13.17 22.07
CA SER A 263 13.19 13.68 23.17
C SER A 263 11.74 13.16 23.06
N ILE A 264 11.37 12.22 23.93
CA ILE A 264 9.99 11.77 24.19
C ILE A 264 9.75 11.93 25.69
N SER A 265 8.68 12.61 26.07
CA SER A 265 8.39 13.01 27.46
C SER A 265 8.06 11.83 28.39
N VAL A 266 8.24 12.08 29.68
CA VAL A 266 8.50 11.15 30.79
C VAL A 266 7.26 10.41 31.34
N ASP A 267 6.06 10.60 30.81
CA ASP A 267 4.83 10.08 31.47
C ASP A 267 4.53 8.58 31.23
N SER A 268 5.30 7.90 30.37
CA SER A 268 5.12 6.45 30.15
C SER A 268 5.90 5.55 31.12
N PHE A 269 6.65 6.13 32.06
CA PHE A 269 7.63 5.38 32.87
C PHE A 269 7.06 4.75 34.16
N ILE A 270 5.83 5.09 34.58
CA ILE A 270 5.32 4.67 35.91
C ILE A 270 4.75 3.24 35.91
N ASN A 271 4.28 2.70 34.77
CA ASN A 271 3.70 1.35 34.73
C ASN A 271 4.69 0.20 34.44
N ILE A 272 5.95 0.49 34.09
CA ILE A 272 6.93 -0.54 33.71
C ILE A 272 7.91 -0.85 34.87
N ARG A 273 7.99 0.00 35.89
CA ARG A 273 8.94 -0.18 37.00
C ARG A 273 8.67 -1.45 37.83
N TRP A 274 7.43 -1.95 37.83
CA TRP A 274 7.05 -3.19 38.53
C TRP A 274 7.50 -4.48 37.82
N VAL A 275 7.77 -4.45 36.51
CA VAL A 275 8.12 -5.64 35.72
C VAL A 275 9.62 -5.96 35.78
N ILE A 276 10.46 -5.01 36.18
CA ILE A 276 11.92 -5.09 36.00
C ILE A 276 12.69 -5.66 37.21
N GLN A 277 12.04 -5.96 38.35
CA GLN A 277 12.76 -6.24 39.60
C GLN A 277 12.82 -7.69 40.14
N ARG A 278 12.32 -8.74 39.46
CA ARG A 278 12.53 -10.14 39.93
C ARG A 278 12.73 -11.16 38.79
N PRO A 279 13.88 -11.86 38.70
CA PRO A 279 14.21 -12.74 37.56
C PRO A 279 13.81 -14.22 37.74
N THR A 280 12.76 -14.57 38.49
CA THR A 280 12.42 -15.99 38.78
C THR A 280 10.98 -16.43 38.55
N THR A 281 10.16 -15.70 37.77
CA THR A 281 8.77 -16.12 37.49
C THR A 281 8.43 -16.00 36.00
N MET A 282 9.10 -16.79 35.17
CA MET A 282 8.81 -16.91 33.74
C MET A 282 7.86 -18.05 33.29
N PRO A 283 7.41 -19.03 34.12
CA PRO A 283 6.44 -20.02 33.64
C PRO A 283 4.95 -19.65 33.79
N PHE A 284 4.58 -18.62 34.55
CA PHE A 284 3.15 -18.37 34.87
C PHE A 284 2.40 -17.40 33.93
N ILE A 285 3.12 -16.60 33.14
CA ILE A 285 2.50 -15.57 32.27
C ILE A 285 2.03 -16.15 30.93
N LEU A 286 2.69 -17.21 30.42
CA LEU A 286 2.24 -17.91 29.21
C LEU A 286 0.96 -18.73 29.44
N LEU A 287 0.77 -19.29 30.63
CA LEU A 287 -0.46 -20.03 30.99
C LEU A 287 -1.67 -19.10 31.15
N ARG A 288 -1.45 -17.82 31.52
CA ARG A 288 -2.52 -16.82 31.63
C ARG A 288 -2.90 -16.18 30.29
N TYR A 289 -1.95 -16.07 29.36
CA TYR A 289 -2.25 -15.65 27.98
C TYR A 289 -2.94 -16.74 27.16
N LEU A 290 -2.69 -18.02 27.46
CA LEU A 290 -3.39 -19.15 26.84
C LEU A 290 -4.81 -19.35 27.40
N SER A 291 -5.12 -18.90 28.62
CA SER A 291 -6.50 -18.94 29.16
C SER A 291 -7.41 -17.88 28.54
N ASP A 292 -6.88 -16.73 28.13
CA ASP A 292 -7.66 -15.64 27.52
C ASP A 292 -8.01 -15.89 26.03
N LEU A 293 -7.32 -16.82 25.37
CA LEU A 293 -7.60 -17.24 23.99
C LEU A 293 -8.78 -18.21 23.86
N HIS A 294 -9.31 -18.72 24.98
CA HIS A 294 -10.45 -19.64 25.00
C HIS A 294 -11.83 -18.94 24.89
N HIS A 295 -11.87 -17.60 24.79
CA HIS A 295 -13.10 -16.80 24.67
C HIS A 295 -13.52 -16.47 23.22
N PHE A 296 -12.85 -17.03 22.20
CA PHE A 296 -13.07 -16.67 20.79
C PHE A 296 -14.04 -17.57 20.00
N PHE A 297 -14.70 -18.56 20.62
CA PHE A 297 -15.73 -19.39 19.96
C PHE A 297 -16.88 -19.76 20.91
N PRO A 298 -18.15 -19.49 20.59
CA PRO A 298 -19.28 -20.11 21.27
C PRO A 298 -19.82 -21.33 20.49
N PRO A 299 -20.28 -22.40 21.16
CA PRO A 299 -21.27 -23.30 20.60
C PRO A 299 -22.63 -23.16 21.31
N VAL A 300 -23.68 -23.40 20.54
CA VAL A 300 -25.09 -23.46 20.96
C VAL A 300 -25.41 -24.86 21.48
N MET A 301 -25.94 -24.98 22.71
CA MET A 301 -27.12 -25.80 23.10
C MET A 301 -27.28 -25.96 24.63
N ALA A 302 -28.32 -25.31 25.16
CA ALA A 302 -29.41 -25.82 26.01
C ALA A 302 -29.19 -26.83 27.18
N ILE A 303 -29.74 -26.41 28.34
CA ILE A 303 -30.64 -27.15 29.26
C ILE A 303 -30.02 -28.10 30.32
N LEU A 304 -30.17 -27.65 31.58
CA LEU A 304 -30.50 -28.36 32.84
C LEU A 304 -29.57 -28.15 34.05
N GLN A 305 -30.25 -27.84 35.16
CA GLN A 305 -29.92 -28.03 36.57
C GLN A 305 -28.97 -27.00 37.23
N SER A 306 -29.46 -26.06 38.05
CA SER A 306 -30.14 -26.20 39.36
C SER A 306 -29.17 -26.20 40.55
N ARG A 307 -29.39 -25.22 41.44
CA ARG A 307 -29.09 -25.14 42.89
C ARG A 307 -27.69 -24.76 43.36
N SER A 308 -27.63 -23.56 43.95
CA SER A 308 -27.37 -23.25 45.39
C SER A 308 -26.66 -21.88 45.44
N GLY A 309 -27.21 -20.81 45.99
CA GLY A 309 -27.58 -20.58 47.39
C GLY A 309 -26.66 -19.46 47.92
N GLY A 310 -27.21 -18.30 48.32
CA GLY A 310 -26.46 -17.22 49.02
C GLY A 310 -26.13 -17.60 50.48
N PRO A 311 -25.88 -16.66 51.44
CA PRO A 311 -25.78 -15.19 51.36
C PRO A 311 -24.63 -14.53 52.22
N ALA A 312 -24.55 -13.18 52.16
CA ALA A 312 -24.16 -12.18 53.19
C ALA A 312 -22.79 -12.22 53.97
N MET A 313 -22.09 -11.07 54.03
CA MET A 313 -21.95 -10.18 55.22
C MET A 313 -20.65 -9.33 55.21
N SER A 314 -20.81 -8.07 55.62
CA SER A 314 -19.87 -6.96 55.81
C SER A 314 -18.85 -7.08 56.96
N LYS A 315 -17.70 -6.38 56.87
CA LYS A 315 -17.22 -5.27 57.78
C LYS A 315 -15.68 -5.19 57.85
N TYR A 316 -15.16 -3.95 57.75
CA TYR A 316 -14.13 -3.26 58.56
C TYR A 316 -13.51 -2.14 57.67
N LEU A 317 -14.00 -0.89 57.67
CA LEU A 317 -13.91 0.25 58.63
C LEU A 317 -12.57 1.02 58.66
N GLY A 318 -12.68 2.35 58.60
CA GLY A 318 -11.64 3.34 58.95
C GLY A 318 -11.68 4.64 58.11
N ASN A 319 -12.77 5.41 58.15
CA ASN A 319 -12.90 6.72 58.84
C ASN A 319 -11.82 7.77 58.55
N ASN A 320 -12.20 8.86 57.86
CA ASN A 320 -12.20 10.22 58.43
C ASN A 320 -12.88 11.22 57.47
N VAL A 321 -14.01 11.75 57.92
CA VAL A 321 -14.73 12.92 57.41
C VAL A 321 -14.68 13.96 58.55
N PRO A 322 -14.71 15.26 58.25
CA PRO A 322 -15.84 16.02 58.77
C PRO A 322 -16.56 16.84 57.68
N ALA A 323 -17.86 16.98 57.91
CA ALA A 323 -18.85 17.61 57.06
C ALA A 323 -18.84 19.15 57.16
N ALA A 324 -19.59 19.76 56.23
CA ALA A 324 -19.82 21.19 56.01
C ALA A 324 -20.40 21.98 57.20
N PRO A 325 -20.40 23.32 57.11
CA PRO A 325 -21.48 24.13 57.66
C PRO A 325 -22.19 24.99 56.60
N SER A 326 -23.46 25.27 56.91
CA SER A 326 -24.43 26.08 56.17
C SER A 326 -24.47 27.54 56.63
N THR A 327 -25.12 28.36 55.79
CA THR A 327 -25.84 29.64 56.06
C THR A 327 -25.09 30.91 56.48
N ALA A 328 -25.28 31.93 55.61
CA ALA A 328 -25.54 33.37 55.86
C ALA A 328 -24.80 34.12 56.98
N ASP A 329 -24.03 35.16 56.61
CA ASP A 329 -24.34 36.58 56.90
C ASP A 329 -23.18 37.52 56.48
N THR A 330 -23.58 38.59 55.79
CA THR A 330 -23.09 39.99 55.84
C THR A 330 -21.58 40.32 55.80
N GLU A 331 -21.14 41.07 54.77
CA GLU A 331 -20.54 42.42 54.93
C GLU A 331 -20.25 43.07 53.56
N LEU A 332 -21.08 44.07 53.23
CA LEU A 332 -20.80 45.16 52.30
C LEU A 332 -20.14 46.29 53.10
N LEU A 333 -19.17 47.02 52.51
CA LEU A 333 -18.81 48.46 52.69
C LEU A 333 -17.42 48.71 52.01
N PRO A 334 -16.98 49.96 51.67
CA PRO A 334 -17.62 50.96 50.79
C PRO A 334 -16.64 51.76 49.86
N LEU A 335 -17.23 52.50 48.89
CA LEU A 335 -16.83 53.80 48.27
C LEU A 335 -15.43 53.95 47.60
N GLN A 336 -15.33 54.53 46.40
CA GLN A 336 -15.46 55.99 46.20
C GLN A 336 -16.03 56.40 44.84
N SER A 337 -17.00 57.31 44.94
CA SER A 337 -17.61 58.12 43.88
C SER A 337 -16.74 59.35 43.54
N GLY A 338 -16.36 59.49 42.27
CA GLY A 338 -15.90 60.76 41.69
C GLY A 338 -16.85 61.15 40.56
N ILE A 339 -17.60 62.23 40.77
CA ILE A 339 -18.59 62.80 39.83
C ILE A 339 -17.88 63.81 38.92
N ALA A 340 -18.06 63.72 37.59
CA ALA A 340 -18.09 64.88 36.68
C ALA A 340 -18.66 64.54 35.29
N GLN A 341 -19.93 64.93 35.10
CA GLN A 341 -20.72 65.39 33.94
C GLN A 341 -20.51 64.91 32.47
N PRO A 342 -21.62 64.77 31.70
CA PRO A 342 -21.62 64.37 30.29
C PRO A 342 -21.47 65.57 29.32
N VAL A 343 -20.70 65.39 28.24
CA VAL A 343 -20.58 66.33 27.11
C VAL A 343 -21.24 65.71 25.86
N PRO A 344 -22.08 66.45 25.11
CA PRO A 344 -22.87 65.91 24.02
C PRO A 344 -22.10 65.83 22.68
N LEU A 345 -22.33 64.74 21.94
CA LEU A 345 -21.86 64.55 20.57
C LEU A 345 -22.75 65.32 19.58
N SER A 346 -22.18 66.33 18.94
CA SER A 346 -22.72 66.95 17.74
C SER A 346 -21.62 67.18 16.71
N LEU A 347 -21.99 67.11 15.43
CA LEU A 347 -21.23 67.37 14.19
C LEU A 347 -20.34 66.19 13.75
N VAL A 348 -20.63 65.49 12.65
CA VAL A 348 -20.60 66.01 11.27
C VAL A 348 -21.71 65.40 10.39
N ARG A 349 -22.37 66.27 9.62
CA ARG A 349 -23.43 66.02 8.63
C ARG A 349 -22.90 66.44 7.24
N ARG A 350 -23.04 65.60 6.22
CA ARG A 350 -23.18 65.98 4.79
C ARG A 350 -24.01 64.88 4.12
N LYS A 351 -25.33 65.00 4.00
CA LYS A 351 -26.15 65.68 2.96
C LYS A 351 -25.83 65.25 1.51
N SER A 352 -26.82 64.54 0.98
CA SER A 352 -27.11 64.18 -0.41
C SER A 352 -27.28 65.38 -1.35
N SER A 353 -26.87 65.21 -2.62
CA SER A 353 -27.49 65.89 -3.76
C SER A 353 -27.67 64.91 -4.92
N ILE A 354 -28.84 65.04 -5.54
CA ILE A 354 -29.31 64.37 -6.74
C ILE A 354 -28.62 65.01 -7.96
N ASP A 355 -28.30 64.21 -8.98
CA ASP A 355 -28.34 64.66 -10.36
C ASP A 355 -28.70 63.49 -11.29
N ASP A 356 -29.75 63.71 -12.08
CA ASP A 356 -30.21 62.88 -13.20
C ASP A 356 -29.20 62.92 -14.35
N ARG A 357 -29.02 61.79 -15.05
CA ARG A 357 -29.13 61.68 -16.52
C ARG A 357 -28.76 60.29 -17.06
N THR A 358 -29.59 59.80 -18.00
CA THR A 358 -29.37 58.78 -19.04
C THR A 358 -29.16 57.33 -18.55
N GLY A 359 -30.13 56.41 -18.66
CA GLY A 359 -30.70 55.81 -19.89
C GLY A 359 -30.02 54.44 -20.12
N VAL A 360 -30.64 53.28 -20.29
CA VAL A 360 -31.88 52.90 -20.99
C VAL A 360 -32.34 51.53 -20.45
N ALA A 361 -33.66 51.33 -20.47
CA ALA A 361 -34.39 50.18 -19.95
C ALA A 361 -34.23 48.89 -20.77
N ILE A 362 -34.34 47.77 -20.05
CA ILE A 362 -34.54 46.42 -20.57
C ILE A 362 -36.03 46.28 -20.93
N SER A 363 -36.35 45.92 -22.17
CA SER A 363 -37.69 45.48 -22.57
C SER A 363 -37.61 44.23 -23.44
N LEU A 364 -38.24 43.17 -22.92
CA LEU A 364 -38.59 41.93 -23.61
C LEU A 364 -39.53 42.22 -24.79
N SER A 365 -39.27 41.63 -25.96
CA SER A 365 -40.33 41.34 -26.93
C SER A 365 -39.95 40.17 -27.84
N GLN A 366 -40.96 39.36 -28.13
CA GLN A 366 -40.95 38.24 -29.07
C GLN A 366 -40.88 38.74 -30.52
N GLY A 367 -40.35 37.91 -31.40
CA GLY A 367 -40.55 38.01 -32.85
C GLY A 367 -40.03 36.75 -33.56
N PRO A 368 -40.83 36.12 -34.45
CA PRO A 368 -40.34 35.11 -35.38
C PRO A 368 -39.70 35.81 -36.59
N ASP A 369 -38.65 35.24 -37.17
CA ASP A 369 -38.31 35.33 -38.61
C ASP A 369 -36.97 34.60 -38.88
N SER A 370 -36.95 33.82 -39.96
CA SER A 370 -35.76 33.29 -40.64
C SER A 370 -35.37 34.29 -41.75
N PRO A 371 -34.12 34.43 -42.25
CA PRO A 371 -33.25 33.40 -42.89
C PRO A 371 -31.72 33.73 -42.69
N PRO A 372 -30.68 33.31 -43.47
CA PRO A 372 -30.59 32.40 -44.62
C PRO A 372 -29.53 31.27 -44.51
N SER A 373 -29.60 30.36 -45.47
CA SER A 373 -28.74 29.20 -45.69
C SER A 373 -27.44 29.51 -46.46
N THR A 374 -26.31 28.92 -46.04
CA THR A 374 -25.18 28.38 -46.84
C THR A 374 -23.99 28.04 -45.92
N PRO A 375 -23.03 27.18 -46.31
CA PRO A 375 -23.10 25.88 -46.98
C PRO A 375 -22.48 24.75 -46.13
N THR A 376 -22.75 23.51 -46.53
CA THR A 376 -22.23 22.26 -45.98
C THR A 376 -20.70 22.22 -45.92
N VAL A 377 -20.14 22.17 -44.71
CA VAL A 377 -18.77 21.67 -44.46
C VAL A 377 -18.93 20.30 -43.83
N GLY A 378 -18.35 19.29 -44.47
CA GLY A 378 -18.48 17.88 -44.09
C GLY A 378 -18.12 17.65 -42.63
N ALA A 379 -18.91 16.80 -41.98
CA ALA A 379 -18.61 16.22 -40.68
C ALA A 379 -17.26 15.50 -40.74
N GLY A 380 -16.20 16.21 -40.35
CA GLY A 380 -14.98 15.59 -39.86
C GLY A 380 -15.29 15.00 -38.50
N ASP A 381 -14.89 13.75 -38.31
CA ASP A 381 -15.04 12.97 -37.08
C ASP A 381 -14.85 13.84 -35.82
N GLU A 382 -15.94 14.12 -35.12
CA GLU A 382 -15.87 14.56 -33.74
C GLU A 382 -15.22 13.44 -32.94
N VAL A 383 -13.94 13.62 -32.60
CA VAL A 383 -13.22 12.80 -31.63
C VAL A 383 -13.98 12.89 -30.31
N GLN A 384 -14.80 11.87 -30.02
CA GLN A 384 -15.47 11.76 -28.73
C GLN A 384 -14.41 11.73 -27.62
N PRO A 385 -14.53 12.56 -26.57
CA PRO A 385 -13.61 12.54 -25.45
C PRO A 385 -13.68 11.16 -24.77
N GLU A 386 -12.53 10.50 -24.60
CA GLU A 386 -12.39 9.20 -23.91
C GLU A 386 -13.16 9.23 -22.59
N ARG A 387 -14.32 8.56 -22.54
CA ARG A 387 -15.09 8.34 -21.30
C ARG A 387 -14.37 7.30 -20.44
N GLY A 388 -13.30 7.72 -19.76
CA GLY A 388 -12.76 6.95 -18.64
C GLY A 388 -13.83 6.82 -17.57
N ILE A 389 -14.13 5.59 -17.12
CA ILE A 389 -15.04 5.36 -16.00
C ILE A 389 -14.50 6.17 -14.81
N GLN A 390 -15.26 7.15 -14.31
CA GLN A 390 -14.89 7.86 -13.09
C GLN A 390 -15.08 6.92 -11.89
N VAL A 391 -14.08 6.08 -11.65
CA VAL A 391 -14.07 5.14 -10.54
C VAL A 391 -13.76 5.92 -9.26
N SER A 392 -14.62 5.77 -8.24
CA SER A 392 -14.32 6.28 -6.90
C SER A 392 -12.94 5.79 -6.46
N LYS A 393 -12.13 6.66 -5.88
CA LYS A 393 -10.73 6.35 -5.63
C LYS A 393 -10.54 5.12 -4.73
N THR A 394 -11.46 4.86 -3.80
CA THR A 394 -11.49 3.64 -2.97
C THR A 394 -11.67 2.39 -3.81
N ARG A 395 -12.58 2.43 -4.80
CA ARG A 395 -12.76 1.32 -5.75
C ARG A 395 -11.54 1.14 -6.64
N GLY A 396 -10.88 2.23 -7.04
CA GLY A 396 -9.61 2.18 -7.78
C GLY A 396 -8.51 1.44 -7.00
N VAL A 397 -8.34 1.77 -5.71
CA VAL A 397 -7.38 1.05 -4.84
C VAL A 397 -7.75 -0.42 -4.72
N LEU A 398 -9.03 -0.75 -4.52
CA LEU A 398 -9.47 -2.15 -4.44
C LEU A 398 -9.17 -2.92 -5.73
N VAL A 399 -9.41 -2.32 -6.90
CA VAL A 399 -9.05 -2.94 -8.19
C VAL A 399 -7.54 -3.22 -8.26
N ILE A 400 -6.70 -2.23 -7.91
CA ILE A 400 -5.24 -2.41 -7.93
C ILE A 400 -4.81 -3.51 -6.97
N VAL A 401 -5.33 -3.54 -5.75
CA VAL A 401 -5.00 -4.55 -4.74
C VAL A 401 -5.46 -5.95 -5.18
N THR A 402 -6.66 -6.08 -5.75
CA THR A 402 -7.17 -7.37 -6.25
C THR A 402 -6.31 -7.90 -7.40
N LEU A 403 -5.95 -7.06 -8.36
CA LEU A 403 -5.16 -7.45 -9.53
C LEU A 403 -3.69 -7.71 -9.18
N ALA A 404 -3.06 -6.83 -8.39
CA ALA A 404 -1.71 -7.07 -7.88
C ALA A 404 -1.66 -8.29 -6.96
N GLY A 405 -2.74 -8.54 -6.20
CA GLY A 405 -2.87 -9.68 -5.31
C GLY A 405 -2.84 -11.03 -6.03
N ILE A 406 -3.44 -11.15 -7.22
CA ILE A 406 -3.35 -12.41 -7.98
C ILE A 406 -1.95 -12.63 -8.55
N SER A 407 -1.27 -11.57 -9.01
CA SER A 407 0.14 -11.63 -9.44
C SER A 407 1.07 -11.99 -8.28
N PHE A 408 0.78 -11.47 -7.08
CA PHE A 408 1.45 -11.83 -5.84
C PHE A 408 1.28 -13.31 -5.49
N LEU A 409 0.05 -13.82 -5.52
CA LEU A 409 -0.22 -15.23 -5.19
C LEU A 409 0.41 -16.19 -6.21
N ASN A 410 0.40 -15.81 -7.49
CA ASN A 410 1.06 -16.55 -8.55
C ASN A 410 2.54 -16.79 -8.24
N THR A 411 3.29 -15.72 -7.98
CA THR A 411 4.73 -15.84 -7.68
C THR A 411 4.99 -16.41 -6.29
N MET A 412 4.09 -16.19 -5.32
CA MET A 412 4.14 -16.85 -4.01
C MET A 412 4.08 -18.37 -4.15
N GLY A 413 3.22 -18.90 -5.03
CA GLY A 413 3.17 -20.32 -5.35
C GLY A 413 4.48 -20.85 -5.95
N SER A 414 5.17 -20.07 -6.77
CA SER A 414 6.50 -20.42 -7.29
C SER A 414 7.58 -20.40 -6.20
N GLY A 415 7.59 -19.37 -5.34
CA GLY A 415 8.52 -19.28 -4.21
C GLY A 415 8.33 -20.41 -3.19
N ILE A 416 7.07 -20.75 -2.86
CA ILE A 416 6.75 -21.90 -2.00
C ILE A 416 7.32 -23.18 -2.62
N LEU A 417 7.15 -23.37 -3.94
CA LEU A 417 7.71 -24.54 -4.60
C LEU A 417 9.20 -24.61 -4.42
N ILE A 418 9.91 -23.54 -4.77
CA ILE A 418 11.36 -23.54 -4.88
C ILE A 418 12.00 -23.77 -3.51
N ALA A 419 11.46 -23.15 -2.45
CA ALA A 419 11.91 -23.42 -1.09
C ALA A 419 11.59 -24.85 -0.61
N ALA A 420 10.41 -25.37 -0.95
CA ALA A 420 9.94 -26.67 -0.46
C ALA A 420 10.31 -27.85 -1.38
N LEU A 421 10.86 -27.62 -2.57
CA LEU A 421 10.97 -28.61 -3.65
C LEU A 421 11.68 -29.89 -3.21
N PRO A 422 12.86 -29.82 -2.55
CA PRO A 422 13.57 -31.03 -2.13
C PRO A 422 12.79 -31.85 -1.09
N ARG A 423 11.96 -31.19 -0.27
CA ARG A 423 11.12 -31.86 0.72
C ARG A 423 9.86 -32.45 0.07
N ILE A 424 9.21 -31.71 -0.81
CA ILE A 424 8.07 -32.18 -1.61
C ILE A 424 8.48 -33.46 -2.34
N ALA A 425 9.60 -33.42 -3.07
CA ALA A 425 10.07 -34.56 -3.84
C ALA A 425 10.27 -35.83 -2.99
N ARG A 426 10.84 -35.68 -1.79
CA ARG A 426 11.03 -36.80 -0.85
C ARG A 426 9.72 -37.33 -0.27
N GLU A 427 8.81 -36.45 0.15
CA GLU A 427 7.56 -36.88 0.81
C GLU A 427 6.55 -37.53 -0.15
N VAL A 428 6.51 -37.08 -1.40
CA VAL A 428 5.59 -37.63 -2.42
C VAL A 428 6.25 -38.70 -3.29
N ASN A 429 7.46 -39.15 -2.91
CA ASN A 429 8.30 -40.11 -3.63
C ASN A 429 8.43 -39.78 -5.13
N LEU A 430 8.73 -38.52 -5.42
CA LEU A 430 8.91 -38.03 -6.78
C LEU A 430 10.26 -38.53 -7.32
N PRO A 431 10.31 -39.19 -8.49
CA PRO A 431 11.57 -39.60 -9.10
C PRO A 431 12.52 -38.42 -9.29
N PRO A 432 13.85 -38.56 -9.09
CA PRO A 432 14.83 -37.49 -9.26
C PRO A 432 14.74 -36.81 -10.64
N ALA A 433 14.49 -37.63 -11.66
CA ALA A 433 14.20 -37.23 -13.04
C ALA A 433 13.05 -36.22 -13.19
N LEU A 434 12.07 -36.23 -12.28
CA LEU A 434 10.84 -35.43 -12.36
C LEU A 434 10.81 -34.26 -11.37
N VAL A 435 11.89 -34.01 -10.63
CA VAL A 435 11.92 -32.99 -9.56
C VAL A 435 11.56 -31.59 -10.07
N LEU A 436 11.93 -31.26 -11.31
CA LEU A 436 11.64 -29.96 -11.93
C LEU A 436 10.26 -29.86 -12.58
N TRP A 437 9.57 -30.99 -12.79
CA TRP A 437 8.30 -31.03 -13.51
C TRP A 437 7.20 -30.19 -12.86
N PRO A 438 7.00 -30.17 -11.53
CA PRO A 438 6.01 -29.30 -10.88
C PRO A 438 6.15 -27.79 -11.19
N ALA A 439 7.37 -27.32 -11.48
CA ALA A 439 7.61 -25.96 -11.95
C ALA A 439 7.33 -25.84 -13.45
N ALA A 440 7.89 -26.77 -14.25
CA ALA A 440 7.80 -26.73 -15.71
C ALA A 440 6.36 -26.85 -16.22
N VAL A 441 5.55 -27.79 -15.69
CA VAL A 441 4.18 -28.02 -16.19
C VAL A 441 3.23 -26.86 -15.90
N PHE A 442 3.50 -26.09 -14.84
CA PHE A 442 2.75 -24.88 -14.50
C PHE A 442 3.01 -23.79 -15.55
N ALA A 443 4.27 -23.55 -15.89
CA ALA A 443 4.64 -22.59 -16.92
C ALA A 443 4.17 -23.02 -18.32
N LEU A 444 4.27 -24.33 -18.61
CA LEU A 444 3.78 -24.97 -19.84
C LEU A 444 2.29 -24.73 -20.05
N SER A 445 1.44 -25.15 -19.09
CA SER A 445 -0.01 -25.02 -19.26
C SER A 445 -0.47 -23.57 -19.25
N ALA A 446 0.17 -22.71 -18.46
CA ALA A 446 -0.07 -21.28 -18.51
C ALA A 446 0.27 -20.71 -19.90
N GLY A 447 1.50 -20.95 -20.37
CA GLY A 447 2.00 -20.47 -21.67
C GLY A 447 1.06 -20.84 -22.83
N CYS A 448 0.60 -22.09 -22.87
CA CYS A 448 -0.24 -22.58 -23.97
C CYS A 448 -1.62 -21.93 -24.03
N LEU A 449 -2.15 -21.39 -22.92
CA LEU A 449 -3.56 -20.96 -22.84
C LEU A 449 -3.73 -19.45 -22.69
N LEU A 450 -2.64 -18.69 -22.57
CA LEU A 450 -2.67 -17.24 -22.36
C LEU A 450 -3.31 -16.48 -23.53
N LEU A 451 -3.01 -16.83 -24.78
CA LEU A 451 -3.66 -16.22 -25.95
C LEU A 451 -5.13 -16.60 -26.07
N ILE A 452 -5.47 -17.87 -25.81
CA ILE A 452 -6.85 -18.37 -25.86
C ILE A 452 -7.71 -17.60 -24.86
N PHE A 453 -7.28 -17.56 -23.60
CA PHE A 453 -8.06 -16.87 -22.57
C PHE A 453 -7.98 -15.35 -22.68
N GLY A 454 -6.91 -14.79 -23.26
CA GLY A 454 -6.86 -13.38 -23.63
C GLY A 454 -7.93 -13.02 -24.66
N ALA A 455 -7.98 -13.75 -25.78
CA ALA A 455 -9.01 -13.55 -26.80
C ALA A 455 -10.43 -13.83 -26.27
N ALA A 456 -10.61 -14.89 -25.48
CA ALA A 456 -11.88 -15.19 -24.83
C ALA A 456 -12.32 -14.10 -23.86
N ALA A 457 -11.39 -13.50 -23.11
CA ALA A 457 -11.67 -12.39 -22.21
C ALA A 457 -12.09 -11.11 -22.95
N ASP A 458 -11.52 -10.84 -24.11
CA ASP A 458 -11.94 -9.69 -24.93
C ASP A 458 -13.35 -9.92 -25.54
N ALA A 459 -13.74 -11.18 -25.82
CA ALA A 459 -15.08 -11.52 -26.32
C ALA A 459 -16.17 -11.61 -25.22
N ILE A 460 -15.86 -12.27 -24.09
CA ILE A 460 -16.80 -12.53 -22.97
C ILE A 460 -16.87 -11.32 -22.02
N GLY A 461 -15.78 -10.57 -21.90
CA GLY A 461 -15.53 -9.56 -20.89
C GLY A 461 -14.50 -10.01 -19.86
N ALA A 462 -13.60 -9.10 -19.46
CA ALA A 462 -12.46 -9.44 -18.62
C ALA A 462 -12.85 -9.86 -17.19
N LYS A 463 -13.88 -9.24 -16.60
CA LYS A 463 -14.34 -9.53 -15.23
C LYS A 463 -14.81 -10.99 -15.01
N PRO A 464 -15.76 -11.55 -15.79
CA PRO A 464 -16.21 -12.92 -15.58
C PRO A 464 -15.08 -13.94 -15.76
N VAL A 465 -14.21 -13.76 -16.75
CA VAL A 465 -13.06 -14.65 -16.97
C VAL A 465 -12.08 -14.58 -15.80
N TRP A 466 -11.81 -13.39 -15.26
CA TRP A 466 -10.99 -13.22 -14.06
C TRP A 466 -11.60 -13.93 -12.84
N ILE A 467 -12.91 -13.76 -12.59
CA ILE A 467 -13.59 -14.38 -11.44
C ILE A 467 -13.51 -15.91 -11.52
N VAL A 468 -13.87 -16.49 -12.67
CA VAL A 468 -13.80 -17.96 -12.87
C VAL A 468 -12.37 -18.45 -12.70
N GLY A 469 -11.39 -17.78 -13.32
CA GLY A 469 -9.98 -18.12 -13.17
C GLY A 469 -9.50 -18.09 -11.72
N SER A 470 -9.87 -17.03 -10.99
CA SER A 470 -9.47 -16.87 -9.58
C SER A 470 -10.05 -17.96 -8.68
N TYR A 471 -11.31 -18.38 -8.85
CA TYR A 471 -11.90 -19.49 -8.09
C TYR A 471 -11.32 -20.84 -8.48
N LEU A 472 -11.07 -21.09 -9.77
CA LEU A 472 -10.35 -22.28 -10.21
C LEU A 472 -8.94 -22.34 -9.59
N PHE A 473 -8.27 -21.20 -9.47
CA PHE A 473 -6.97 -21.10 -8.80
C PHE A 473 -7.07 -21.48 -7.31
N VAL A 474 -8.15 -21.06 -6.61
CA VAL A 474 -8.43 -21.53 -5.22
C VAL A 474 -8.58 -23.05 -5.19
N ILE A 475 -9.48 -23.60 -6.01
CA ILE A 475 -9.83 -25.02 -6.02
C ILE A 475 -8.59 -25.89 -6.26
N PHE A 476 -7.80 -25.57 -7.29
CA PHE A 476 -6.61 -26.34 -7.61
C PHE A 476 -5.47 -26.12 -6.61
N THR A 477 -5.41 -24.97 -5.94
CA THR A 477 -4.44 -24.74 -4.85
C THR A 477 -4.77 -25.64 -3.65
N ILE A 478 -6.05 -25.74 -3.29
CA ILE A 478 -6.52 -26.65 -2.23
C ILE A 478 -6.23 -28.09 -2.62
N ALA A 479 -6.54 -28.48 -3.86
CA ALA A 479 -6.26 -29.83 -4.36
C ALA A 479 -4.76 -30.18 -4.30
N LEU A 480 -3.88 -29.22 -4.62
CA LEU A 480 -2.43 -29.39 -4.48
C LEU A 480 -2.01 -29.60 -3.01
N GLY A 481 -2.63 -28.90 -2.06
CA GLY A 481 -2.40 -29.13 -0.63
C GLY A 481 -2.77 -30.56 -0.17
N PHE A 482 -3.78 -31.16 -0.81
CA PHE A 482 -4.19 -32.55 -0.55
C PHE A 482 -3.40 -33.60 -1.35
N ALA A 483 -2.43 -33.21 -2.16
CA ALA A 483 -1.67 -34.15 -2.99
C ALA A 483 -0.87 -35.15 -2.13
N LYS A 484 -0.99 -36.43 -2.48
CA LYS A 484 -0.31 -37.56 -1.83
C LYS A 484 0.78 -38.17 -2.70
N THR A 485 0.69 -38.04 -4.02
CA THR A 485 1.65 -38.62 -4.97
C THR A 485 2.31 -37.55 -5.83
N GLY A 486 3.51 -37.85 -6.34
CA GLY A 486 4.22 -36.95 -7.25
C GLY A 486 3.45 -36.59 -8.51
N LEU A 487 2.70 -37.56 -9.06
CA LEU A 487 1.85 -37.31 -10.23
C LEU A 487 0.70 -36.34 -9.92
N GLN A 488 0.08 -36.44 -8.73
CA GLN A 488 -0.95 -35.49 -8.30
C GLN A 488 -0.39 -34.07 -8.19
N VAL A 489 0.81 -33.91 -7.63
CA VAL A 489 1.49 -32.60 -7.57
C VAL A 489 1.66 -32.03 -8.97
N ILE A 490 2.15 -32.82 -9.92
CA ILE A 490 2.33 -32.40 -11.32
C ILE A 490 0.99 -32.02 -11.97
N MET A 491 -0.06 -32.85 -11.83
CA MET A 491 -1.37 -32.59 -12.41
C MET A 491 -2.04 -31.33 -11.84
N PHE A 492 -2.03 -31.13 -10.52
CA PHE A 492 -2.61 -29.93 -9.91
C PHE A 492 -1.81 -28.67 -10.23
N ARG A 493 -0.49 -28.79 -10.39
CA ARG A 493 0.35 -27.69 -10.92
C ARG A 493 -0.02 -27.31 -12.35
N MET A 494 -0.25 -28.30 -13.21
CA MET A 494 -0.72 -28.06 -14.56
C MET A 494 -2.07 -27.33 -14.55
N LEU A 495 -3.03 -27.76 -13.72
CA LEU A 495 -4.34 -27.12 -13.59
C LEU A 495 -4.27 -25.70 -13.00
N LEU A 496 -3.32 -25.43 -12.08
CA LEU A 496 -3.04 -24.08 -11.62
C LEU A 496 -2.54 -23.17 -12.74
N GLY A 497 -1.71 -23.69 -13.64
CA GLY A 497 -1.28 -22.96 -14.84
C GLY A 497 -2.44 -22.63 -15.78
N VAL A 498 -3.42 -23.54 -15.91
CA VAL A 498 -4.68 -23.25 -16.62
C VAL A 498 -5.43 -22.11 -15.95
N ALA A 499 -5.63 -22.17 -14.64
CA ALA A 499 -6.37 -21.15 -13.91
C ALA A 499 -5.70 -19.76 -13.97
N ILE A 500 -4.37 -19.69 -13.83
CA ILE A 500 -3.66 -18.40 -13.87
C ILE A 500 -3.66 -17.78 -15.28
N SER A 501 -3.71 -18.60 -16.34
CA SER A 501 -3.79 -18.11 -17.72
C SER A 501 -5.09 -17.36 -18.03
N MET A 502 -6.14 -17.54 -17.21
CA MET A 502 -7.36 -16.73 -17.28
C MET A 502 -7.19 -15.36 -16.60
N CYS A 503 -6.38 -15.29 -15.53
CA CYS A 503 -6.23 -14.10 -14.69
C CYS A 503 -5.18 -13.10 -15.20
N LEU A 504 -4.05 -13.57 -15.74
CA LEU A 504 -2.97 -12.70 -16.21
C LEU A 504 -3.39 -11.75 -17.36
N PRO A 505 -3.99 -12.23 -18.47
CA PRO A 505 -4.41 -11.36 -19.56
C PRO A 505 -5.54 -10.41 -19.13
N THR A 506 -6.50 -10.92 -18.35
CA THR A 506 -7.62 -10.11 -17.85
C THR A 506 -7.17 -9.02 -16.89
N ALA A 507 -6.10 -9.22 -16.11
CA ALA A 507 -5.55 -8.19 -15.26
C ALA A 507 -5.07 -6.96 -16.05
N VAL A 508 -4.40 -7.17 -17.18
CA VAL A 508 -3.96 -6.08 -18.06
C VAL A 508 -5.18 -5.31 -18.59
N SER A 509 -6.16 -6.02 -19.16
CA SER A 509 -7.40 -5.41 -19.66
C SER A 509 -8.17 -4.65 -18.59
N LEU A 510 -8.27 -5.20 -17.39
CA LEU A 510 -8.95 -4.53 -16.27
C LEU A 510 -8.19 -3.27 -15.85
N ILE A 511 -6.86 -3.27 -15.84
CA ILE A 511 -6.07 -2.06 -15.57
C ILE A 511 -6.30 -0.99 -16.65
N THR A 512 -6.20 -1.37 -17.93
CA THR A 512 -6.25 -0.41 -19.04
C THR A 512 -7.64 0.16 -19.29
N ASN A 513 -8.70 -0.63 -19.05
CA ASN A 513 -10.09 -0.18 -19.16
C ASN A 513 -10.60 0.58 -17.92
N THR A 514 -10.01 0.34 -16.74
CA THR A 514 -10.40 1.03 -15.50
C THR A 514 -9.70 2.38 -15.36
N PHE A 515 -8.41 2.44 -15.70
CA PHE A 515 -7.59 3.63 -15.49
C PHE A 515 -7.18 4.27 -16.82
N PRO A 516 -7.56 5.54 -17.07
CA PRO A 516 -7.13 6.24 -18.27
C PRO A 516 -5.61 6.43 -18.28
N LYS A 517 -5.05 6.71 -19.47
CA LYS A 517 -3.61 6.98 -19.63
C LYS A 517 -3.18 8.10 -18.65
N GLY A 518 -2.18 7.82 -17.83
CA GLY A 518 -1.71 8.76 -16.81
C GLY A 518 -1.21 8.08 -15.53
N PRO A 519 -1.07 8.84 -14.43
CA PRO A 519 -0.42 8.38 -13.19
C PRO A 519 -1.08 7.14 -12.57
N TRP A 520 -2.43 7.07 -12.55
CA TRP A 520 -3.15 5.94 -11.94
C TRP A 520 -2.92 4.62 -12.69
N ARG A 521 -2.91 4.64 -14.02
CA ARG A 521 -2.61 3.45 -14.84
C ARG A 521 -1.16 3.00 -14.64
N ASN A 522 -0.22 3.93 -14.58
CA ASN A 522 1.19 3.63 -14.33
C ASN A 522 1.39 3.01 -12.94
N VAL A 523 0.73 3.56 -11.91
CA VAL A 523 0.73 2.99 -10.55
C VAL A 523 0.09 1.61 -10.54
N ALA A 524 -1.01 1.39 -11.24
CA ALA A 524 -1.66 0.08 -11.31
C ALA A 524 -0.73 -1.00 -11.91
N PHE A 525 -0.04 -0.69 -13.02
CA PHE A 525 0.96 -1.60 -13.59
C PHE A 525 2.17 -1.82 -12.69
N ALA A 526 2.68 -0.76 -12.05
CA ALA A 526 3.80 -0.86 -11.12
C ALA A 526 3.45 -1.67 -9.86
N MET A 527 2.23 -1.53 -9.33
CA MET A 527 1.76 -2.35 -8.21
C MET A 527 1.56 -3.82 -8.63
N ASN A 528 1.06 -4.06 -9.84
CA ASN A 528 0.96 -5.41 -10.39
C ASN A 528 2.35 -6.05 -10.60
N GLY A 529 3.33 -5.26 -11.03
CA GLY A 529 4.74 -5.66 -11.12
C GLY A 529 5.35 -5.95 -9.75
N MET A 530 5.19 -5.04 -8.78
CA MET A 530 5.64 -5.18 -7.39
C MET A 530 5.06 -6.42 -6.69
N GLY A 531 3.84 -6.83 -7.06
CA GLY A 531 3.24 -8.06 -6.56
C GLY A 531 4.12 -9.28 -6.80
N GLN A 532 4.83 -9.35 -7.93
CA GLN A 532 5.66 -10.49 -8.30
C GLN A 532 6.86 -10.73 -7.34
N PRO A 533 7.83 -9.81 -7.18
CA PRO A 533 8.96 -10.03 -6.29
C PRO A 533 8.55 -10.16 -4.82
N LEU A 534 7.51 -9.42 -4.41
CA LEU A 534 6.97 -9.49 -3.05
C LEU A 534 6.34 -10.87 -2.78
N GLY A 535 5.55 -11.37 -3.72
CA GLY A 535 4.92 -12.69 -3.66
C GLY A 535 5.94 -13.80 -3.64
N TYR A 536 6.90 -13.76 -4.57
CA TYR A 536 7.95 -14.76 -4.66
C TYR A 536 8.69 -14.96 -3.35
N ALA A 537 9.09 -13.87 -2.72
CA ALA A 537 9.92 -13.95 -1.54
C ALA A 537 9.15 -14.23 -0.25
N ILE A 538 7.92 -13.72 -0.12
CA ILE A 538 7.01 -14.20 0.94
C ILE A 538 6.77 -15.70 0.76
N GLY A 539 6.64 -16.16 -0.49
CA GLY A 539 6.53 -17.58 -0.83
C GLY A 539 7.77 -18.38 -0.43
N LEU A 540 8.98 -17.87 -0.69
CA LEU A 540 10.23 -18.50 -0.25
C LEU A 540 10.31 -18.59 1.28
N VAL A 541 10.02 -17.51 1.99
CA VAL A 541 10.10 -17.46 3.45
C VAL A 541 9.07 -18.38 4.08
N LEU A 542 7.80 -18.27 3.68
CA LEU A 542 6.73 -19.13 4.19
C LEU A 542 6.92 -20.58 3.76
N GLY A 543 7.38 -20.82 2.53
CA GLY A 543 7.78 -22.12 2.04
C GLY A 543 8.85 -22.74 2.93
N GLY A 544 9.91 -21.99 3.26
CA GLY A 544 10.96 -22.44 4.18
C GLY A 544 10.44 -22.71 5.60
N ILE A 545 9.70 -21.77 6.19
CA ILE A 545 9.12 -21.91 7.55
C ILE A 545 8.21 -23.13 7.62
N PHE A 546 7.24 -23.25 6.71
CA PHE A 546 6.26 -24.33 6.76
C PHE A 546 6.89 -25.68 6.41
N THR A 547 7.86 -25.72 5.51
CA THR A 547 8.60 -26.95 5.19
C THR A 547 9.37 -27.49 6.39
N ASP A 548 9.96 -26.61 7.20
CA ASP A 548 10.75 -26.99 8.38
C ASP A 548 9.88 -27.25 9.64
N THR A 549 8.61 -26.81 9.66
CA THR A 549 7.74 -26.87 10.87
C THR A 549 6.55 -27.82 10.73
N ILE A 550 5.43 -27.36 10.16
CA ILE A 550 4.12 -28.03 10.12
C ILE A 550 3.83 -28.75 8.78
N GLY A 551 4.74 -28.66 7.82
CA GLY A 551 4.65 -29.24 6.49
C GLY A 551 4.29 -28.23 5.40
N TRP A 552 4.85 -28.44 4.20
CA TRP A 552 4.69 -27.58 3.03
C TRP A 552 3.23 -27.42 2.54
N ARG A 553 2.35 -28.37 2.87
CA ARG A 553 0.92 -28.35 2.47
C ARG A 553 0.18 -27.12 3.02
N TRP A 554 0.52 -26.68 4.23
CA TRP A 554 -0.07 -25.50 4.85
C TRP A 554 0.22 -24.19 4.11
N ALA A 555 1.38 -24.11 3.44
CA ALA A 555 1.70 -22.96 2.61
C ALA A 555 0.68 -22.77 1.47
N TYR A 556 0.25 -23.88 0.85
CA TYR A 556 -0.78 -23.86 -0.19
C TYR A 556 -2.18 -23.58 0.38
N TYR A 557 -2.55 -24.14 1.54
CA TYR A 557 -3.83 -23.80 2.17
C TYR A 557 -3.94 -22.32 2.51
N MET A 558 -2.87 -21.72 3.05
CA MET A 558 -2.82 -20.30 3.32
C MET A 558 -2.92 -19.46 2.03
N MET A 559 -2.22 -19.86 0.97
CA MET A 559 -2.35 -19.24 -0.35
C MET A 559 -3.80 -19.29 -0.87
N ALA A 560 -4.47 -20.42 -0.71
CA ALA A 560 -5.86 -20.60 -1.11
C ALA A 560 -6.81 -19.69 -0.33
N ILE A 561 -6.61 -19.53 0.98
CA ILE A 561 -7.42 -18.64 1.84
C ILE A 561 -7.29 -17.18 1.36
N ILE A 562 -6.06 -16.71 1.15
CA ILE A 562 -5.82 -15.34 0.67
C ILE A 562 -6.45 -15.15 -0.72
N ASN A 563 -6.28 -16.13 -1.62
CA ASN A 563 -6.89 -16.08 -2.95
C ASN A 563 -8.42 -16.08 -2.89
N PHE A 564 -9.03 -16.85 -2.00
CA PHE A 564 -10.48 -16.90 -1.84
C PHE A 564 -11.04 -15.54 -1.39
N VAL A 565 -10.36 -14.85 -0.48
CA VAL A 565 -10.73 -13.49 -0.07
C VAL A 565 -10.62 -12.53 -1.25
N LEU A 566 -9.51 -12.55 -2.01
CA LEU A 566 -9.33 -11.69 -3.18
C LEU A 566 -10.35 -11.98 -4.29
N ALA A 567 -10.61 -13.26 -4.56
CA ALA A 567 -11.62 -13.72 -5.51
C ALA A 567 -13.01 -13.21 -5.14
N THR A 568 -13.37 -13.29 -3.86
CA THR A 568 -14.67 -12.81 -3.36
C THR A 568 -14.77 -11.28 -3.43
N VAL A 569 -13.72 -10.56 -3.02
CA VAL A 569 -13.67 -9.09 -3.12
C VAL A 569 -13.79 -8.61 -4.57
N SER A 570 -13.24 -9.36 -5.52
CA SER A 570 -13.27 -9.03 -6.95
C SER A 570 -14.68 -8.91 -7.54
N ILE A 571 -15.65 -9.66 -6.99
CA ILE A 571 -17.04 -9.65 -7.45
C ILE A 571 -17.61 -8.24 -7.36
N TRP A 572 -17.26 -7.51 -6.30
CA TRP A 572 -17.72 -6.14 -6.05
C TRP A 572 -16.71 -5.08 -6.50
N SER A 573 -15.40 -5.34 -6.38
CA SER A 573 -14.38 -4.33 -6.70
C SER A 573 -14.23 -4.10 -8.21
N LEU A 574 -14.15 -5.19 -9.00
CA LEU A 574 -13.85 -5.11 -10.42
C LEU A 574 -15.02 -4.50 -11.22
N PRO A 575 -14.75 -3.53 -12.11
CA PRO A 575 -15.77 -2.99 -13.01
C PRO A 575 -16.15 -4.03 -14.06
N SER A 576 -17.43 -4.02 -14.44
CA SER A 576 -17.89 -4.75 -15.61
C SER A 576 -17.41 -3.98 -16.84
N VAL A 577 -16.40 -4.50 -17.50
CA VAL A 577 -15.97 -4.00 -18.82
C VAL A 577 -16.91 -4.61 -19.84
N THR A 578 -17.93 -3.87 -20.26
CA THR A 578 -18.82 -4.29 -21.34
C THR A 578 -18.13 -4.07 -22.68
N PRO A 579 -17.96 -5.10 -23.51
CA PRO A 579 -17.39 -4.94 -24.83
C PRO A 579 -18.24 -3.98 -25.68
N ILE A 580 -17.60 -3.08 -26.43
CA ILE A 580 -18.26 -2.14 -27.34
C ILE A 580 -18.72 -2.92 -28.58
N SER A 581 -19.83 -3.65 -28.50
CA SER A 581 -20.43 -4.32 -29.66
C SER A 581 -21.89 -4.69 -29.39
N ASP A 582 -22.74 -4.52 -30.41
CA ASP A 582 -24.14 -4.94 -30.38
C ASP A 582 -24.32 -6.47 -30.46
N LYS A 583 -23.23 -7.21 -30.76
CA LYS A 583 -23.26 -8.67 -30.84
C LYS A 583 -23.30 -9.31 -29.45
N LYS A 584 -24.15 -10.32 -29.27
CA LYS A 584 -24.13 -11.20 -28.08
C LYS A 584 -22.75 -11.84 -27.90
N TRP A 585 -22.30 -11.99 -26.66
CA TRP A 585 -21.00 -12.59 -26.32
C TRP A 585 -20.77 -13.97 -26.96
N THR A 586 -21.81 -14.80 -27.08
CA THR A 586 -21.72 -16.13 -27.73
C THR A 586 -21.38 -16.05 -29.22
N ARG A 587 -21.92 -15.04 -29.91
CA ARG A 587 -21.62 -14.76 -31.32
C ARG A 587 -20.23 -14.16 -31.49
N ARG A 588 -19.80 -13.29 -30.57
CA ARG A 588 -18.42 -12.76 -30.57
C ARG A 588 -17.38 -13.83 -30.32
N LEU A 589 -17.65 -14.76 -29.40
CA LEU A 589 -16.76 -15.89 -29.11
C LEU A 589 -16.52 -16.77 -30.35
N THR A 590 -17.49 -16.85 -31.27
CA THR A 590 -17.40 -17.65 -32.49
C THR A 590 -16.86 -16.87 -33.69
N GLU A 591 -17.22 -15.59 -33.83
CA GLU A 591 -16.86 -14.78 -35.01
C GLU A 591 -15.58 -13.95 -34.82
N ASP A 592 -15.25 -13.53 -33.59
CA ASP A 592 -14.19 -12.55 -33.32
C ASP A 592 -12.88 -13.21 -32.81
N ILE A 593 -12.87 -14.54 -32.62
CA ILE A 593 -11.69 -15.30 -32.15
C ILE A 593 -11.14 -16.19 -33.26
N ASP A 594 -9.84 -16.08 -33.50
CA ASP A 594 -9.10 -17.00 -34.37
C ASP A 594 -8.78 -18.31 -33.64
N TRP A 595 -9.77 -19.21 -33.54
CA TRP A 595 -9.62 -20.51 -32.88
C TRP A 595 -8.54 -21.37 -33.51
N LEU A 596 -8.39 -21.34 -34.84
CA LEU A 596 -7.38 -22.13 -35.52
C LEU A 596 -5.97 -21.60 -35.20
N GLY A 597 -5.76 -20.29 -35.29
CA GLY A 597 -4.49 -19.67 -34.92
C GLY A 597 -4.14 -19.92 -33.45
N ALA A 598 -5.14 -19.88 -32.57
CA ALA A 598 -4.96 -20.14 -31.14
C ALA A 598 -4.52 -21.59 -30.90
N VAL A 599 -5.19 -22.56 -31.51
CA VAL A 599 -4.84 -23.98 -31.41
C VAL A 599 -3.45 -24.24 -32.00
N ILE A 600 -3.11 -23.66 -33.16
CA ILE A 600 -1.79 -23.79 -33.77
C ILE A 600 -0.71 -23.35 -32.78
N MET A 601 -0.83 -22.16 -32.18
CA MET A 601 0.15 -21.66 -31.21
C MET A 601 0.20 -22.47 -29.93
N SER A 602 -0.96 -22.79 -29.34
CA SER A 602 -1.04 -23.57 -28.11
C SER A 602 -0.41 -24.95 -28.28
N VAL A 603 -0.67 -25.64 -29.39
CA VAL A 603 -0.06 -26.94 -29.68
C VAL A 603 1.44 -26.79 -29.96
N ALA A 604 1.83 -25.78 -30.74
CA ALA A 604 3.24 -25.54 -31.05
C ALA A 604 4.07 -25.29 -29.78
N LEU A 605 3.62 -24.35 -28.93
CA LEU A 605 4.27 -24.07 -27.65
C LEU A 605 4.18 -25.24 -26.69
N GLY A 606 3.04 -25.95 -26.64
CA GLY A 606 2.86 -27.11 -25.78
C GLY A 606 3.83 -28.24 -26.09
N LEU A 607 3.99 -28.57 -27.38
CA LEU A 607 4.96 -29.56 -27.83
C LEU A 607 6.40 -29.11 -27.55
N LEU A 608 6.74 -27.86 -27.84
CA LEU A 608 8.07 -27.32 -27.61
C LEU A 608 8.45 -27.34 -26.12
N LEU A 609 7.58 -26.79 -25.28
CA LEU A 609 7.79 -26.72 -23.83
C LEU A 609 7.75 -28.12 -23.18
N TYR A 610 6.96 -29.06 -23.71
CA TYR A 610 7.01 -30.47 -23.28
C TYR A 610 8.38 -31.08 -23.57
N VAL A 611 8.90 -30.93 -24.79
CA VAL A 611 10.24 -31.42 -25.14
C VAL A 611 11.27 -30.78 -24.21
N LEU A 612 11.24 -29.47 -23.99
CA LEU A 612 12.15 -28.77 -23.08
C LEU A 612 12.02 -29.26 -21.63
N ALA A 613 10.82 -29.56 -21.15
CA ALA A 613 10.62 -30.18 -19.84
C ALA A 613 11.26 -31.56 -19.76
N THR A 614 11.15 -32.40 -20.80
CA THR A 614 11.82 -33.72 -20.83
C THR A 614 13.35 -33.61 -20.88
N LEU A 615 13.91 -32.52 -21.41
CA LEU A 615 15.36 -32.28 -21.39
C LEU A 615 15.88 -32.04 -19.97
N THR A 616 15.05 -31.52 -19.06
CA THR A 616 15.43 -31.35 -17.64
C THR A 616 15.63 -32.68 -16.93
N THR A 617 15.01 -33.75 -17.43
CA THR A 617 15.21 -35.12 -16.93
C THR A 617 16.52 -35.71 -17.43
N SER A 618 16.82 -35.55 -18.71
CA SER A 618 18.12 -35.92 -19.29
C SER A 618 18.32 -35.20 -20.61
N TYR A 619 19.46 -34.55 -20.81
CA TYR A 619 19.79 -33.94 -22.09
C TYR A 619 19.93 -34.98 -23.22
N LYS A 620 20.16 -36.26 -22.90
CA LYS A 620 20.23 -37.37 -23.88
C LYS A 620 18.86 -37.66 -24.52
N THR A 621 17.77 -37.30 -23.84
CA THR A 621 16.38 -37.43 -24.34
C THR A 621 16.16 -36.66 -25.65
N ILE A 622 16.97 -35.64 -25.95
CA ILE A 622 16.90 -34.91 -27.22
C ILE A 622 17.17 -35.79 -28.44
N ARG A 623 17.96 -36.86 -28.27
CA ARG A 623 18.30 -37.81 -29.34
C ARG A 623 17.23 -38.86 -29.58
N GLN A 624 16.21 -38.93 -28.74
CA GLN A 624 15.13 -39.91 -28.92
C GLN A 624 14.27 -39.51 -30.12
N PRO A 625 13.85 -40.47 -30.97
CA PRO A 625 13.04 -40.18 -32.16
C PRO A 625 11.75 -39.40 -31.84
N GLN A 626 11.14 -39.68 -30.69
CA GLN A 626 9.93 -39.01 -30.22
C GLN A 626 10.19 -37.52 -29.96
N SER A 627 11.24 -37.16 -29.22
CA SER A 627 11.60 -35.77 -28.94
C SER A 627 11.92 -34.99 -30.22
N ILE A 628 12.63 -35.62 -31.15
CA ILE A 628 12.96 -35.02 -32.45
C ILE A 628 11.67 -34.79 -33.26
N ALA A 629 10.78 -35.78 -33.34
CA ALA A 629 9.51 -35.64 -34.05
C ALA A 629 8.65 -34.51 -33.46
N LEU A 630 8.50 -34.46 -32.13
CA LEU A 630 7.75 -33.39 -31.46
C LEU A 630 8.39 -32.01 -31.65
N LEU A 631 9.72 -31.92 -31.65
CA LEU A 631 10.45 -30.68 -31.92
C LEU A 631 10.27 -30.22 -33.36
N VAL A 632 10.35 -31.12 -34.34
CA VAL A 632 10.12 -30.79 -35.75
C VAL A 632 8.68 -30.32 -35.97
N VAL A 633 7.70 -31.03 -35.40
CA VAL A 633 6.28 -30.64 -35.49
C VAL A 633 6.04 -29.28 -34.82
N SER A 634 6.62 -29.03 -33.64
CA SER A 634 6.48 -27.73 -32.97
C SER A 634 7.08 -26.59 -33.78
N LEU A 635 8.27 -26.78 -34.37
CA LEU A 635 8.92 -25.79 -35.23
C LEU A 635 8.12 -25.52 -36.52
N ILE A 636 7.54 -26.56 -37.14
CA ILE A 636 6.65 -26.40 -38.30
C ILE A 636 5.42 -25.59 -37.94
N LEU A 637 4.76 -25.89 -36.80
CA LEU A 637 3.58 -25.16 -36.35
C LEU A 637 3.91 -23.71 -35.97
N LEU A 638 5.05 -23.47 -35.31
CA LEU A 638 5.52 -22.10 -35.02
C LEU A 638 5.78 -21.31 -36.31
N ALA A 639 6.33 -21.94 -37.35
CA ALA A 639 6.54 -21.31 -38.66
C ALA A 639 5.21 -21.11 -39.43
N ALA A 640 4.25 -22.00 -39.25
CA ALA A 640 2.92 -21.90 -39.86
C ALA A 640 2.09 -20.76 -39.27
N PHE A 641 2.28 -20.42 -38.00
CA PHE A 641 1.48 -19.39 -37.34
C PHE A 641 1.59 -17.99 -37.98
N PRO A 642 2.78 -17.43 -38.26
CA PRO A 642 2.90 -16.16 -38.99
C PRO A 642 2.24 -16.20 -40.37
N VAL A 643 2.32 -17.34 -41.09
CA VAL A 643 1.68 -17.50 -42.39
C VAL A 643 0.15 -17.45 -42.25
N TRP A 644 -0.38 -18.13 -41.24
CA TRP A 644 -1.81 -18.10 -40.91
C TRP A 644 -2.28 -16.70 -40.48
N MET A 645 -1.51 -15.99 -39.65
CA MET A 645 -1.79 -14.60 -39.26
C MET A 645 -1.82 -13.65 -40.45
N ASP A 646 -0.91 -13.81 -41.41
CA ASP A 646 -0.89 -13.03 -42.65
C ASP A 646 -2.13 -13.29 -43.49
N TYR A 647 -2.53 -14.56 -43.60
CA TYR A 647 -3.75 -14.97 -44.30
C TYR A 647 -5.01 -14.36 -43.67
N GLN A 648 -5.17 -14.46 -42.35
CA GLN A 648 -6.30 -13.85 -41.61
C GLN A 648 -6.35 -12.33 -41.81
N THR A 649 -5.20 -11.65 -41.68
CA THR A 649 -5.10 -10.20 -41.82
C THR A 649 -5.47 -9.75 -43.24
N LYS A 650 -5.02 -10.45 -44.28
CA LYS A 650 -5.35 -10.14 -45.68
C LYS A 650 -6.84 -10.31 -46.01
N HIS A 651 -7.53 -11.21 -45.32
CA HIS A 651 -8.96 -11.46 -45.52
C HIS A 651 -9.87 -10.62 -44.60
N GLY A 652 -9.31 -9.65 -43.86
CA GLY A 652 -10.07 -8.79 -42.95
C GLY A 652 -10.71 -9.54 -41.78
N ARG A 653 -10.12 -10.66 -41.37
CA ARG A 653 -10.58 -11.52 -40.27
C ARG A 653 -9.79 -11.22 -38.98
N PRO A 654 -10.34 -11.54 -37.80
CA PRO A 654 -9.63 -11.36 -36.54
C PRO A 654 -8.33 -12.17 -36.55
N ALA A 655 -7.23 -11.54 -36.16
CA ALA A 655 -5.92 -12.16 -36.02
C ALA A 655 -5.43 -11.95 -34.59
N LEU A 656 -4.87 -13.01 -33.98
CA LEU A 656 -4.37 -12.97 -32.60
C LEU A 656 -3.20 -11.98 -32.46
N ILE A 657 -2.20 -12.12 -33.33
CA ILE A 657 -1.05 -11.22 -33.37
C ILE A 657 -0.82 -10.81 -34.83
N PRO A 658 -1.32 -9.63 -35.26
CA PRO A 658 -1.10 -9.15 -36.61
C PRO A 658 0.39 -9.01 -36.93
N ASN A 659 0.84 -9.54 -38.08
CA ASN A 659 2.25 -9.50 -38.48
C ASN A 659 2.82 -8.08 -38.65
N SER A 660 1.95 -7.08 -38.83
CA SER A 660 2.32 -5.67 -38.85
C SER A 660 2.93 -5.20 -37.52
N LEU A 661 2.58 -5.82 -36.38
CA LEU A 661 3.17 -5.52 -35.08
C LEU A 661 4.63 -5.92 -35.01
N TRP A 662 5.01 -7.08 -35.55
CA TRP A 662 6.40 -7.56 -35.59
C TRP A 662 7.32 -6.68 -36.47
N ARG A 663 6.75 -5.85 -37.35
CA ARG A 663 7.52 -4.86 -38.12
C ARG A 663 7.85 -3.61 -37.30
N LYS A 664 7.13 -3.35 -36.20
CA LYS A 664 7.41 -2.24 -35.29
C LYS A 664 8.58 -2.64 -34.39
N ALA A 665 9.73 -1.98 -34.57
CA ALA A 665 10.95 -2.27 -33.82
C ALA A 665 10.73 -2.30 -32.30
N SER A 666 9.96 -1.35 -31.75
CA SER A 666 9.64 -1.28 -30.33
C SER A 666 8.91 -2.52 -29.82
N PHE A 667 7.96 -3.06 -30.59
CA PHE A 667 7.17 -4.22 -30.19
C PHE A 667 8.04 -5.49 -30.17
N THR A 668 8.71 -5.76 -31.29
CA THR A 668 9.57 -6.95 -31.43
C THR A 668 10.70 -6.96 -30.40
N SER A 669 11.33 -5.81 -30.20
CA SER A 669 12.45 -5.72 -29.27
C SER A 669 12.02 -5.88 -27.82
N ILE A 670 10.81 -5.41 -27.45
CA ILE A 670 10.31 -5.63 -26.10
C ILE A 670 9.92 -7.09 -25.86
N CYS A 671 9.32 -7.77 -26.84
CA CYS A 671 9.06 -9.21 -26.74
C CYS A 671 10.37 -10.01 -26.58
N VAL A 672 11.39 -9.72 -27.39
CA VAL A 672 12.69 -10.40 -27.26
C VAL A 672 13.36 -10.09 -25.92
N SER A 673 13.33 -8.84 -25.46
CA SER A 673 13.86 -8.46 -24.13
C SER A 673 13.11 -9.16 -22.99
N VAL A 674 11.78 -9.26 -23.04
CA VAL A 674 10.97 -9.99 -22.06
C VAL A 674 11.34 -11.47 -22.04
N PHE A 675 11.49 -12.10 -23.20
CA PHE A 675 11.89 -13.50 -23.28
C PHE A 675 13.21 -13.78 -22.54
N PHE A 676 14.28 -13.06 -22.89
CA PHE A 676 15.60 -13.26 -22.27
C PHE A 676 15.67 -12.78 -20.81
N CYS A 677 14.90 -11.75 -20.45
CA CYS A 677 14.85 -11.24 -19.09
C CYS A 677 14.22 -12.27 -18.14
N TRP A 678 13.07 -12.87 -18.50
CA TRP A 678 12.44 -13.89 -17.67
C TRP A 678 13.21 -15.22 -17.65
N ALA A 679 13.87 -15.55 -18.76
CA ALA A 679 14.85 -16.65 -18.80
C ALA A 679 15.97 -16.44 -17.78
N SER A 680 16.54 -15.22 -17.74
CA SER A 680 17.63 -14.89 -16.82
C SER A 680 17.19 -14.85 -15.35
N LEU A 681 16.00 -14.29 -15.07
CA LEU A 681 15.47 -14.16 -13.71
C LEU A 681 15.18 -15.53 -13.09
N ASN A 682 14.49 -16.41 -13.81
CA ASN A 682 14.21 -17.75 -13.29
C ASN A 682 15.49 -18.56 -13.10
N GLY A 683 16.44 -18.46 -14.05
CA GLY A 683 17.73 -19.12 -13.93
C GLY A 683 18.49 -18.69 -12.68
N ILE A 684 18.64 -17.37 -12.45
CA ILE A 684 19.44 -16.87 -11.32
C ILE A 684 18.79 -17.23 -9.98
N GLU A 685 17.46 -17.16 -9.86
CA GLU A 685 16.74 -17.52 -8.65
C GLU A 685 16.86 -19.02 -8.32
N TYR A 686 16.70 -19.88 -9.33
CA TYR A 686 16.79 -21.33 -9.18
C TYR A 686 18.19 -21.78 -8.76
N PHE A 687 19.23 -21.42 -9.53
CA PHE A 687 20.60 -21.84 -9.25
C PHE A 687 21.18 -21.22 -7.98
N THR A 688 20.78 -20.00 -7.62
CA THR A 688 21.19 -19.41 -6.33
C THR A 688 20.55 -20.15 -5.15
N THR A 689 19.30 -20.58 -5.27
CA THR A 689 18.66 -21.41 -4.24
C THR A 689 19.37 -22.76 -4.09
N LEU A 690 19.69 -23.42 -5.20
CA LEU A 690 20.45 -24.68 -5.17
C LEU A 690 21.87 -24.49 -4.63
N TYR A 691 22.53 -23.37 -4.94
CA TYR A 691 23.83 -23.04 -4.35
C TYR A 691 23.76 -22.98 -2.82
N PHE A 692 22.78 -22.27 -2.25
CA PHE A 692 22.63 -22.18 -0.80
C PHE A 692 22.29 -23.53 -0.15
N GLN A 693 21.40 -24.33 -0.75
CA GLN A 693 20.95 -25.58 -0.15
C GLN A 693 21.90 -26.77 -0.40
N GLU A 694 22.31 -27.01 -1.66
CA GLU A 694 23.07 -28.21 -2.03
C GLU A 694 24.60 -28.01 -1.90
N VAL A 695 25.11 -26.81 -2.22
CA VAL A 695 26.56 -26.53 -2.12
C VAL A 695 26.92 -26.08 -0.70
N GLN A 696 26.27 -25.04 -0.19
CA GLN A 696 26.53 -24.52 1.16
C GLN A 696 25.88 -25.36 2.28
N GLY A 697 24.91 -26.23 1.97
CA GLY A 697 24.26 -27.08 2.97
C GLY A 697 23.32 -26.34 3.93
N LEU A 698 22.83 -25.16 3.54
CA LEU A 698 21.96 -24.34 4.37
C LEU A 698 20.53 -24.89 4.37
N SER A 699 19.78 -24.64 5.45
CA SER A 699 18.36 -25.00 5.48
C SER A 699 17.53 -24.18 4.48
N ALA A 700 16.31 -24.66 4.17
CA ALA A 700 15.38 -23.96 3.30
C ALA A 700 15.09 -22.54 3.84
N LEU A 701 14.80 -22.41 5.14
CA LEU A 701 14.59 -21.11 5.78
C LEU A 701 15.79 -20.17 5.65
N GLN A 702 17.00 -20.69 5.89
CA GLN A 702 18.23 -19.91 5.80
C GLN A 702 18.52 -19.44 4.37
N SER A 703 18.19 -20.27 3.37
CA SER A 703 18.31 -19.92 1.96
C SER A 703 17.29 -18.85 1.59
N SER A 704 16.05 -18.98 2.02
CA SER A 704 14.97 -18.01 1.76
C SER A 704 15.24 -16.62 2.33
N ILE A 705 15.77 -16.53 3.56
CA ILE A 705 16.11 -15.23 4.19
C ILE A 705 17.21 -14.49 3.39
N ARG A 706 18.11 -15.22 2.72
CA ARG A 706 19.15 -14.63 1.87
C ARG A 706 18.60 -14.02 0.56
N PHE A 707 17.33 -14.23 0.22
CA PHE A 707 16.66 -13.53 -0.88
C PHE A 707 16.00 -12.21 -0.45
N LEU A 708 16.01 -11.82 0.83
CA LEU A 708 15.39 -10.55 1.27
C LEU A 708 15.90 -9.30 0.53
N PRO A 709 17.19 -9.15 0.17
CA PRO A 709 17.66 -7.99 -0.61
C PRO A 709 16.97 -7.86 -1.97
N HIS A 710 16.60 -8.98 -2.59
CA HIS A 710 15.84 -9.04 -3.82
C HIS A 710 14.50 -8.32 -3.68
N ILE A 711 13.81 -8.50 -2.55
CA ILE A 711 12.53 -7.86 -2.26
C ILE A 711 12.71 -6.36 -2.10
N VAL A 712 13.68 -5.97 -1.27
CA VAL A 712 13.90 -4.56 -0.94
C VAL A 712 14.20 -3.80 -2.21
N MET A 713 15.08 -4.32 -3.06
CA MET A 713 15.38 -3.69 -4.33
C MET A 713 14.16 -3.70 -5.26
N GLY A 714 13.41 -4.80 -5.35
CA GLY A 714 12.25 -4.86 -6.23
C GLY A 714 11.14 -3.87 -5.86
N ILE A 715 10.86 -3.68 -4.56
CA ILE A 715 9.92 -2.65 -4.08
C ILE A 715 10.44 -1.25 -4.44
N CYS A 716 11.72 -0.97 -4.17
CA CYS A 716 12.34 0.31 -4.49
C CYS A 716 12.29 0.61 -5.99
N VAL A 717 12.57 -0.38 -6.84
CA VAL A 717 12.58 -0.26 -8.30
C VAL A 717 11.17 -0.05 -8.84
N ASN A 718 10.17 -0.77 -8.35
CA ASN A 718 8.79 -0.57 -8.79
C ASN A 718 8.27 0.84 -8.42
N ALA A 719 8.55 1.31 -7.20
CA ALA A 719 8.20 2.67 -6.77
C ALA A 719 8.92 3.74 -7.61
N LEU A 720 10.22 3.54 -7.86
CA LEU A 720 11.02 4.43 -8.69
C LEU A 720 10.55 4.43 -10.15
N THR A 721 10.20 3.27 -10.71
CA THR A 721 9.70 3.12 -12.08
C THR A 721 8.37 3.85 -12.25
N ALA A 722 7.45 3.72 -11.30
CA ALA A 722 6.17 4.44 -11.32
C ALA A 722 6.37 5.97 -11.39
N TYR A 723 7.40 6.49 -10.72
CA TYR A 723 7.75 7.91 -10.75
C TYR A 723 8.48 8.32 -12.04
N LEU A 724 9.49 7.55 -12.46
CA LEU A 724 10.38 7.88 -13.56
C LEU A 724 9.77 7.67 -14.95
N ILE A 725 8.78 6.79 -15.11
CA ILE A 725 8.23 6.44 -16.42
C ILE A 725 7.64 7.62 -17.19
N SER A 726 7.11 8.61 -16.48
CA SER A 726 6.58 9.84 -17.07
C SER A 726 7.65 10.90 -17.36
N ARG A 727 8.87 10.72 -16.83
CA ARG A 727 9.96 11.72 -16.83
C ARG A 727 11.17 11.30 -17.65
N VAL A 728 11.36 10.01 -17.88
CA VAL A 728 12.52 9.43 -18.56
C VAL A 728 12.04 8.64 -19.76
N LYS A 729 12.80 8.68 -20.86
CA LYS A 729 12.50 7.90 -22.06
C LYS A 729 12.56 6.41 -21.76
N VAL A 730 11.67 5.64 -22.38
CA VAL A 730 11.61 4.17 -22.22
C VAL A 730 12.94 3.51 -22.56
N HIS A 731 13.63 4.01 -23.59
CA HIS A 731 14.97 3.55 -23.99
C HIS A 731 15.98 3.60 -22.83
N THR A 732 16.09 4.76 -22.17
CA THR A 732 17.07 4.97 -21.11
C THR A 732 16.75 4.11 -19.89
N LEU A 733 15.47 4.01 -19.51
CA LEU A 733 15.06 3.15 -18.39
C LEU A 733 15.37 1.67 -18.65
N ALA A 734 15.07 1.16 -19.85
CA ALA A 734 15.34 -0.23 -20.21
C ALA A 734 16.84 -0.54 -20.25
N VAL A 735 17.66 0.33 -20.85
CA VAL A 735 19.12 0.11 -20.98
C VAL A 735 19.84 0.22 -19.63
N VAL A 736 19.54 1.26 -18.84
CA VAL A 736 20.20 1.46 -17.54
C VAL A 736 19.85 0.32 -16.58
N SER A 737 18.59 -0.09 -16.51
CA SER A 737 18.20 -1.22 -15.67
C SER A 737 18.87 -2.53 -16.12
N ALA A 738 18.98 -2.78 -17.43
CA ALA A 738 19.66 -3.96 -17.97
C ALA A 738 21.14 -4.00 -17.59
N LEU A 739 21.85 -2.87 -17.67
CA LEU A 739 23.25 -2.75 -17.24
C LEU A 739 23.44 -3.10 -15.76
N ILE A 740 22.50 -2.68 -14.90
CA ILE A 740 22.56 -2.97 -13.46
C ILE A 740 22.38 -4.48 -13.20
N THR A 741 21.33 -5.09 -13.77
CA THR A 741 21.07 -6.53 -13.59
C THR A 741 22.14 -7.42 -14.20
N MET A 742 22.80 -6.97 -15.28
CA MET A 742 23.89 -7.70 -15.94
C MET A 742 25.08 -8.01 -15.01
N VAL A 743 25.26 -7.27 -13.91
CA VAL A 743 26.34 -7.50 -12.93
C VAL A 743 26.05 -8.72 -12.04
N ALA A 744 24.78 -9.08 -11.82
CA ALA A 744 24.41 -10.14 -10.86
C ALA A 744 24.90 -11.55 -11.26
N PRO A 745 24.73 -12.03 -12.51
CA PRO A 745 25.15 -13.38 -12.86
C PRO A 745 26.67 -13.60 -12.77
N PRO A 746 27.56 -12.68 -13.23
CA PRO A 746 29.00 -12.82 -13.05
C PRO A 746 29.43 -12.94 -11.59
N LEU A 747 28.82 -12.17 -10.67
CA LEU A 747 29.11 -12.29 -9.24
C LEU A 747 28.87 -13.71 -8.73
N MET A 748 27.73 -14.32 -9.10
CA MET A 748 27.44 -15.71 -8.76
C MET A 748 28.29 -16.73 -9.53
N ALA A 749 28.69 -16.42 -10.77
CA ALA A 749 29.56 -17.29 -11.56
C ALA A 749 30.99 -17.38 -10.97
N THR A 750 31.47 -16.32 -10.33
CA THR A 750 32.80 -16.28 -9.71
C THR A 750 32.82 -16.66 -8.24
N VAL A 751 31.66 -16.96 -7.64
CA VAL A 751 31.58 -17.25 -6.21
C VAL A 751 32.39 -18.50 -5.86
N THR A 752 33.10 -18.41 -4.73
CA THR A 752 33.86 -19.49 -4.14
C THR A 752 32.99 -20.35 -3.22
N ILE A 753 33.36 -21.61 -3.03
CA ILE A 753 32.64 -22.52 -2.13
C ILE A 753 32.90 -22.05 -0.69
N GLY A 754 31.83 -21.79 0.07
CA GLY A 754 31.93 -21.26 1.43
C GLY A 754 32.19 -19.74 1.52
N GLU A 755 32.05 -19.00 0.40
CA GLU A 755 32.21 -17.56 0.40
C GLU A 755 31.21 -16.87 1.35
N ASN A 756 31.65 -15.74 1.91
CA ASN A 756 30.79 -14.90 2.72
C ASN A 756 29.63 -14.36 1.88
N TYR A 757 28.39 -14.55 2.36
CA TYR A 757 27.18 -14.06 1.74
C TYR A 757 27.23 -12.56 1.40
N TRP A 758 27.86 -11.74 2.24
CA TRP A 758 27.92 -10.28 2.07
C TRP A 758 28.82 -9.80 0.93
N LEU A 759 29.57 -10.70 0.31
CA LEU A 759 30.39 -10.42 -0.87
C LEU A 759 29.55 -10.60 -2.13
N ALA A 760 29.85 -11.58 -2.97
CA ALA A 760 29.14 -11.78 -4.23
C ALA A 760 27.63 -12.09 -4.09
N PRO A 761 27.18 -13.00 -3.19
CA PRO A 761 25.77 -13.42 -3.16
C PRO A 761 24.78 -12.30 -2.82
N PHE A 762 25.09 -11.46 -1.83
CA PHE A 762 24.24 -10.34 -1.42
C PHE A 762 24.02 -9.36 -2.58
N TRP A 763 25.10 -8.94 -3.24
CA TRP A 763 25.02 -7.99 -4.36
C TRP A 763 24.34 -8.61 -5.58
N ALA A 764 24.54 -9.90 -5.84
CA ALA A 764 23.81 -10.59 -6.90
C ALA A 764 22.29 -10.57 -6.66
N MET A 765 21.84 -10.89 -5.44
CA MET A 765 20.42 -10.87 -5.06
C MET A 765 19.85 -9.45 -5.05
N PHE A 766 20.65 -8.47 -4.66
CA PHE A 766 20.23 -7.07 -4.66
C PHE A 766 20.05 -6.51 -6.07
N LEU A 767 20.90 -6.87 -7.04
CA LEU A 767 20.89 -6.30 -8.39
C LEU A 767 20.04 -7.07 -9.40
N SER A 768 19.75 -8.35 -9.16
CA SER A 768 19.01 -9.20 -10.11
C SER A 768 17.58 -8.76 -10.46
N PRO A 769 16.75 -8.19 -9.55
CA PRO A 769 15.36 -7.85 -9.89
C PRO A 769 15.20 -6.54 -10.66
N VAL A 770 16.27 -5.74 -10.79
CA VAL A 770 16.20 -4.35 -11.29
C VAL A 770 15.64 -4.25 -12.70
N ASN A 771 16.19 -5.00 -13.65
CA ASN A 771 15.70 -5.01 -15.03
C ASN A 771 14.35 -5.72 -15.21
N PRO A 772 14.10 -6.91 -14.63
CA PRO A 772 12.79 -7.55 -14.68
C PRO A 772 11.64 -6.66 -14.23
N ASP A 773 11.78 -5.95 -13.11
CA ASP A 773 10.71 -5.10 -12.57
C ASP A 773 10.44 -3.87 -13.45
N VAL A 774 11.51 -3.26 -13.98
CA VAL A 774 11.40 -2.15 -14.95
C VAL A 774 10.74 -2.64 -16.24
N LEU A 775 11.24 -3.74 -16.82
CA LEU A 775 10.73 -4.30 -18.06
C LEU A 775 9.29 -4.80 -17.91
N PHE A 776 8.89 -5.33 -16.75
CA PHE A 776 7.50 -5.71 -16.51
C PHE A 776 6.56 -4.54 -16.78
N THR A 777 6.85 -3.38 -16.18
CA THR A 777 6.00 -2.19 -16.32
C THR A 777 6.08 -1.62 -17.75
N LEU A 778 7.28 -1.49 -18.31
CA LEU A 778 7.49 -0.93 -19.65
C LEU A 778 6.84 -1.79 -20.74
N SER A 779 7.01 -3.11 -20.66
CA SER A 779 6.52 -4.04 -21.68
C SER A 779 5.00 -4.10 -21.69
N ASN A 780 4.36 -4.16 -20.51
CA ASN A 780 2.91 -4.10 -20.43
C ASN A 780 2.35 -2.81 -21.05
N LEU A 781 2.99 -1.66 -20.83
CA LEU A 781 2.54 -0.39 -21.40
C LEU A 781 2.74 -0.33 -22.92
N VAL A 782 3.92 -0.70 -23.42
CA VAL A 782 4.23 -0.68 -24.86
C VAL A 782 3.40 -1.70 -25.64
N ILE A 783 3.21 -2.90 -25.11
CA ILE A 783 2.38 -3.93 -25.74
C ILE A 783 0.91 -3.50 -25.71
N SER A 784 0.40 -3.01 -24.58
CA SER A 784 -0.99 -2.52 -24.50
C SER A 784 -1.27 -1.35 -25.43
N ASP A 785 -0.30 -0.46 -25.68
CA ASP A 785 -0.44 0.67 -26.60
C ASP A 785 -0.31 0.27 -28.08
N ALA A 786 0.31 -0.88 -28.36
CA ALA A 786 0.42 -1.44 -29.71
C ALA A 786 -0.89 -2.09 -30.19
N PHE A 787 -1.74 -2.52 -29.25
CA PHE A 787 -3.03 -3.15 -29.52
C PHE A 787 -4.19 -2.15 -29.38
N PRO A 788 -5.25 -2.30 -30.19
CA PRO A 788 -6.52 -1.58 -30.03
C PRO A 788 -7.14 -1.73 -28.62
N SER A 789 -8.01 -0.79 -28.24
CA SER A 789 -8.66 -0.76 -26.92
C SER A 789 -9.62 -1.92 -26.65
N ASP A 790 -10.12 -2.57 -27.71
CA ASP A 790 -11.02 -3.73 -27.66
C ASP A 790 -10.29 -5.08 -27.53
N THR A 791 -8.96 -5.11 -27.69
CA THR A 791 -8.12 -6.32 -27.63
C THR A 791 -7.05 -6.24 -26.53
N GLN A 792 -7.37 -5.55 -25.43
CA GLN A 792 -6.42 -5.30 -24.33
C GLN A 792 -6.11 -6.55 -23.51
N SER A 793 -7.01 -7.53 -23.41
CA SER A 793 -6.73 -8.78 -22.69
C SER A 793 -5.76 -9.64 -23.50
N LEU A 794 -5.93 -9.68 -24.83
CA LEU A 794 -5.02 -10.32 -25.75
C LEU A 794 -3.62 -9.71 -25.70
N ALA A 795 -3.51 -8.37 -25.63
CA ALA A 795 -2.23 -7.68 -25.43
C ALA A 795 -1.51 -8.14 -24.16
N GLY A 796 -2.23 -8.25 -23.03
CA GLY A 796 -1.70 -8.82 -21.78
C GLY A 796 -1.34 -10.30 -21.90
N GLY A 797 -2.09 -11.05 -22.71
CA GLY A 797 -1.83 -12.44 -23.07
C GLY A 797 -0.48 -12.59 -23.78
N VAL A 798 -0.20 -11.76 -24.79
CA VAL A 798 1.09 -11.75 -25.52
C VAL A 798 2.27 -11.48 -24.58
N PHE A 799 2.16 -10.46 -23.71
CA PHE A 799 3.22 -10.17 -22.73
C PHE A 799 3.49 -11.39 -21.82
N SER A 800 2.42 -11.92 -21.23
CA SER A 800 2.50 -13.03 -20.29
C SER A 800 3.02 -14.30 -20.96
N GLU A 801 2.63 -14.54 -22.21
CA GLU A 801 3.04 -15.71 -22.98
C GLU A 801 4.53 -15.67 -23.27
N VAL A 802 5.04 -14.53 -23.74
CA VAL A 802 6.48 -14.34 -23.99
C VAL A 802 7.28 -14.47 -22.68
N ALA A 803 6.76 -13.94 -21.56
CA ALA A 803 7.38 -14.08 -20.24
C ALA A 803 7.42 -15.54 -19.75
N GLN A 804 6.31 -16.28 -19.88
CA GLN A 804 6.22 -17.69 -19.48
C GLN A 804 7.05 -18.60 -20.38
N PHE A 805 7.08 -18.30 -21.68
CA PHE A 805 7.93 -18.99 -22.63
C PHE A 805 9.41 -18.77 -22.30
N GLY A 806 9.81 -17.52 -22.01
CA GLY A 806 11.16 -17.18 -21.55
C GLY A 806 11.54 -17.91 -20.26
N ASN A 807 10.65 -17.93 -19.27
CA ASN A 807 10.83 -18.66 -18.02
C ASN A 807 11.14 -20.15 -18.27
N SER A 808 10.27 -20.83 -19.03
CA SER A 808 10.40 -22.28 -19.24
C SER A 808 11.63 -22.65 -20.08
N VAL A 809 11.87 -21.93 -21.19
CA VAL A 809 13.04 -22.17 -22.04
C VAL A 809 14.34 -21.85 -21.31
N GLY A 810 14.39 -20.72 -20.60
CA GLY A 810 15.56 -20.29 -19.83
C GLY A 810 15.96 -21.32 -18.78
N LEU A 811 15.00 -21.80 -17.99
CA LEU A 811 15.26 -22.83 -17.00
C LEU A 811 15.71 -24.14 -17.65
N ALA A 812 15.04 -24.60 -18.71
CA ALA A 812 15.40 -25.86 -19.36
C ALA A 812 16.81 -25.84 -19.96
N VAL A 813 17.20 -24.76 -20.64
CA VAL A 813 18.53 -24.62 -21.25
C VAL A 813 19.61 -24.53 -20.17
N THR A 814 19.41 -23.68 -19.16
CA THR A 814 20.41 -23.51 -18.08
C THR A 814 20.53 -24.78 -17.22
N ALA A 815 19.43 -25.49 -16.94
CA ALA A 815 19.44 -26.80 -16.28
C ALA A 815 20.17 -27.86 -17.09
N ALA A 816 19.93 -27.95 -18.40
CA ALA A 816 20.62 -28.91 -19.27
C ALA A 816 22.13 -28.65 -19.33
N ILE A 817 22.54 -27.37 -19.40
CA ILE A 817 23.96 -26.98 -19.38
C ILE A 817 24.59 -27.33 -18.03
N ALA A 818 23.96 -26.97 -16.91
CA ALA A 818 24.47 -27.27 -15.58
C ALA A 818 24.63 -28.78 -15.36
N ALA A 819 23.62 -29.58 -15.73
CA ALA A 819 23.65 -31.02 -15.62
C ALA A 819 24.75 -31.64 -16.49
N SER A 820 24.89 -31.17 -17.74
CA SER A 820 25.91 -31.66 -18.67
C SER A 820 27.32 -31.38 -18.16
N VAL A 821 27.59 -30.16 -17.68
CA VAL A 821 28.90 -29.79 -17.12
C VAL A 821 29.20 -30.54 -15.83
N THR A 822 28.19 -30.75 -14.98
CA THR A 822 28.35 -31.55 -13.74
C THR A 822 28.70 -33.00 -14.05
N GLU A 823 28.04 -33.65 -15.02
CA GLU A 823 28.29 -35.07 -15.40
C GLU A 823 29.70 -35.27 -15.98
N HIS A 824 30.22 -34.27 -16.71
CA HIS A 824 31.53 -34.35 -17.37
C HIS A 824 32.66 -33.71 -16.56
N SER A 825 32.39 -33.23 -15.34
CA SER A 825 33.42 -32.65 -14.49
C SER A 825 34.47 -33.71 -14.11
N PRO A 826 35.77 -33.43 -14.26
CA PRO A 826 36.84 -34.35 -13.84
C PRO A 826 37.02 -34.38 -12.30
N VAL A 827 36.31 -33.52 -11.57
CA VAL A 827 36.46 -33.35 -10.12
C VAL A 827 35.71 -34.46 -9.38
N ARG A 828 36.40 -35.14 -8.46
CA ARG A 828 35.81 -36.24 -7.67
C ARG A 828 34.90 -35.79 -6.53
N ASP A 829 35.07 -34.56 -6.03
CA ASP A 829 34.19 -34.00 -5.00
C ASP A 829 32.82 -33.64 -5.61
N PRO A 830 31.72 -34.27 -5.18
CA PRO A 830 30.38 -34.00 -5.72
C PRO A 830 29.96 -32.54 -5.61
N LYS A 831 30.37 -31.84 -4.53
CA LYS A 831 30.00 -30.42 -4.33
C LYS A 831 30.75 -29.50 -5.29
N ALA A 832 32.03 -29.76 -5.50
CA ALA A 832 32.83 -29.01 -6.46
C ALA A 832 32.36 -29.23 -7.91
N ALA A 833 32.01 -30.47 -8.28
CA ALA A 833 31.44 -30.78 -9.59
C ALA A 833 30.09 -30.07 -9.83
N LEU A 834 29.19 -30.08 -8.83
CA LEU A 834 27.93 -29.33 -8.88
C LEU A 834 28.16 -27.83 -9.06
N MET A 835 29.15 -27.28 -8.35
CA MET A 835 29.48 -25.85 -8.45
C MET A 835 29.96 -25.49 -9.86
N GLU A 836 30.78 -26.33 -10.52
CA GLU A 836 31.18 -26.10 -11.93
C GLU A 836 29.97 -26.03 -12.86
N GLY A 837 28.99 -26.93 -12.68
CA GLY A 837 27.72 -26.88 -13.41
C GLY A 837 26.95 -25.58 -13.17
N TYR A 838 26.84 -25.15 -11.91
CA TYR A 838 26.15 -23.90 -11.56
C TYR A 838 26.86 -22.67 -12.14
N ARG A 839 28.20 -22.65 -12.16
CA ARG A 839 28.97 -21.58 -12.81
C ARG A 839 28.67 -21.48 -14.31
N ALA A 840 28.59 -22.61 -15.00
CA ALA A 840 28.22 -22.63 -16.42
C ALA A 840 26.80 -22.09 -16.65
N ALA A 841 25.86 -22.41 -15.76
CA ALA A 841 24.52 -21.81 -15.81
C ALA A 841 24.56 -20.29 -15.58
N PHE A 842 25.30 -19.79 -14.58
CA PHE A 842 25.41 -18.34 -14.33
C PHE A 842 26.04 -17.58 -15.51
N TRP A 843 27.03 -18.16 -16.20
CA TRP A 843 27.57 -17.58 -17.44
C TRP A 843 26.57 -17.58 -18.60
N THR A 844 25.73 -18.61 -18.70
CA THR A 844 24.64 -18.64 -19.67
C THR A 844 23.59 -17.56 -19.37
N ILE A 845 23.27 -17.36 -18.08
CA ILE A 845 22.38 -16.31 -17.62
C ILE A 845 22.97 -14.92 -17.93
N PHE A 846 24.29 -14.75 -17.78
CA PHE A 846 24.98 -13.51 -18.20
C PHE A 846 24.82 -13.24 -19.70
N ALA A 847 24.98 -14.26 -20.55
CA ALA A 847 24.75 -14.10 -21.99
C ALA A 847 23.29 -13.66 -22.29
N SER A 848 22.32 -14.19 -21.53
CA SER A 848 20.91 -13.78 -21.63
C SER A 848 20.70 -12.31 -21.25
N THR A 849 21.31 -11.81 -20.18
CA THR A 849 21.20 -10.39 -19.79
C THR A 849 21.90 -9.45 -20.78
N VAL A 850 23.01 -9.89 -21.39
CA VAL A 850 23.65 -9.17 -22.50
C VAL A 850 22.72 -9.09 -23.71
N ALA A 851 22.00 -10.16 -24.04
CA ALA A 851 21.01 -10.13 -25.12
C ALA A 851 19.91 -9.09 -24.84
N VAL A 852 19.39 -9.03 -23.61
CA VAL A 852 18.42 -8.00 -23.17
C VAL A 852 18.97 -6.58 -23.34
N LEU A 853 20.25 -6.36 -22.97
CA LEU A 853 20.90 -5.06 -23.12
C LEU A 853 20.97 -4.65 -24.60
N VAL A 854 21.44 -5.56 -25.47
CA VAL A 854 21.58 -5.31 -26.90
C VAL A 854 20.21 -5.02 -27.53
N THR A 855 19.21 -5.86 -27.27
CA THR A 855 17.87 -5.70 -27.85
C THR A 855 17.20 -4.43 -27.36
N SER A 856 17.32 -4.10 -26.08
CA SER A 856 16.79 -2.86 -25.51
C SER A 856 17.53 -1.63 -26.08
N PHE A 857 18.84 -1.71 -26.26
CA PHE A 857 19.66 -0.62 -26.74
C PHE A 857 19.43 -0.27 -28.21
N PHE A 858 19.23 -1.26 -29.09
CA PHE A 858 18.97 -1.03 -30.52
C PHE A 858 17.47 -0.87 -30.81
N GLY A 859 16.65 -1.70 -30.18
CA GLY A 859 15.23 -1.82 -30.44
C GLY A 859 14.37 -0.68 -29.94
N LEU A 860 14.71 -0.14 -28.77
CA LEU A 860 13.94 0.93 -28.13
C LEU A 860 14.49 2.33 -28.44
N ARG A 861 15.46 2.50 -29.35
CA ARG A 861 16.10 3.81 -29.64
C ARG A 861 15.12 4.91 -30.01
N LYS A 862 14.04 4.54 -30.71
CA LYS A 862 12.96 5.45 -31.12
C LYS A 862 11.83 5.54 -30.08
N GLY A 863 11.97 4.87 -28.94
CA GLY A 863 10.99 4.88 -27.86
C GLY A 863 10.94 6.25 -27.18
N GLY A 864 9.80 6.93 -27.31
CA GLY A 864 9.51 8.20 -26.67
C GLY A 864 9.20 8.06 -25.17
N TYR A 865 8.47 9.05 -24.65
CA TYR A 865 7.88 8.99 -23.31
C TYR A 865 6.58 8.19 -23.39
N VAL A 866 6.42 7.17 -22.55
CA VAL A 866 5.21 6.35 -22.50
C VAL A 866 4.46 6.69 -21.21
N GLY A 867 3.13 6.86 -21.32
CA GLY A 867 2.27 7.20 -20.18
C GLY A 867 2.13 8.70 -19.87
N LYS A 868 2.56 9.59 -20.78
CA LYS A 868 2.23 11.02 -20.72
C LYS A 868 0.83 11.22 -21.31
N LYS A 869 -0.01 12.02 -20.65
CA LYS A 869 -1.28 12.48 -21.22
C LYS A 869 -0.92 13.34 -22.43
N ASN A 870 -1.46 13.01 -23.61
CA ASN A 870 -1.49 14.00 -24.70
C ASN A 870 -2.56 15.00 -24.26
N ASP A 871 -2.11 16.19 -23.87
CA ASP A 871 -3.01 17.29 -23.53
C ASP A 871 -3.72 17.82 -24.78
#